data_AF-A0A1T4XZQ3-F1
#
_entry.id   AF-A0A1T4XZQ3-F1
#
_cell.length_a   1.000
_cell.length_b   1.000
_cell.length_c   1.000
_cell.angle_alpha   90.00
_cell.angle_beta   90.00
_cell.angle_gamma   90.00
#
_symmetry.space_group_name_H-M   'P 1'
#
loop_
_entity.id
_entity.type
_entity.pdbx_description
1 polymer ?
#
loop_
_entity_poly.entity_id
_entity_poly.type
_entity_poly.pdbx_seq_one_letter_code
_entity_poly.pdbx_strand_id
1 'polypeptide(L)'
;MINQIQANFNGGEVTPLMDARVDSAKYSSGCRILQNFIVRPYGGVFRRPGTEFCGFAKSNTQNTRLISFRRSTEVNLALEMGDRYIRFWRDVAGVGKPLVASGAVMFARTLWVTGQSYSVGTIRHYNNVSYQCTQAHTATTNNRPGDGTDGTSIFWSDYWQVHYLEAGTLLSEGGNTYYCRERHSPGSSFAGDSAYWYQLSLGVAPNNQIIYEVPTPWTQAEIFDLQVCQINDVLILTHPNHHPLRLTRHEELRWVLEPVPFDFAPTLDVNESSVNVQVQYDVDEWVTGIAYAKGTRVIGDNGVLYTCYKGGVNSTTTNKPSLENTASIAIWNRGSSGEAIPKWAAGKSYPAGAKVRYGKGIFQSRKSHTSTAAVQGRYGLVGGNEPVRGQTWTSFWTRSEADTDLSGIDFKLVATGDVFTEEDVGNIWRVDVGTSGLYAKLATTATAVSEEMFFQGDFLLTTNWAQGYAMIGTIFVEESLDGVTWQKIRSFVTSDNHDGNISWTGETPAAGAWYRINVEFTSGGAGATVRLEPATSVLALPFKIESNVYNSGVLNKREVKGSIIMPSNSLPPPNAIGVSTSIFYKPAFSAQDGYPRAVGFHDSRLWFAGTRSYPARMWASQVEDYYNFMPGSLDTSGMDLTLAAVQSNDIQWLCSFNRALVVGTSGEEWTVDSGTEDLALTPTSLRARPRTQYGSCGIQPIRAAETLIWCQRDRRKFREFAFRFEIDGYSAPEMTLLAEHISGTGIQQLAYQSSPDPTLWAVRQDGALVGFSYDREQQITAWHRHVTGDVSMPDQFLSVATLHGDYADQIWFVVRRNGQQLIERFNPEQMKWVFGAPRSTLSLPASSSGVSVDQLLDSFMDSQITVTGVSYGGGRSYSIPHLKNRQVVTPGLRTASAMTVPSDGTLQVQNTSAYPTKTLWGLSYSSVLTPTRLDVPLQEGTSLLKLFRLTRMQLKLFRYCGYGLKLFEKPYPADIAGVQDISLAQFERYPAYHSLLTTEGYTGSTDVLSTTFEWTRHPQMTLLIRDAGFVGILGAVLNFDMGGG
;
A
#
# COMPACT_ATOMS: atom_id res chain seq x y z
N MET A 1 -47.68 -38.00 21.30
CA MET A 1 -46.88 -37.19 20.35
C MET A 1 -46.51 -35.81 20.89
N ILE A 2 -45.22 -35.46 20.85
CA ILE A 2 -44.68 -34.11 21.14
C ILE A 2 -44.01 -33.59 19.86
N ASN A 3 -44.25 -32.33 19.49
CA ASN A 3 -43.61 -31.70 18.35
C ASN A 3 -42.50 -30.76 18.85
N GLN A 4 -41.27 -30.96 18.39
CA GLN A 4 -40.15 -30.08 18.68
C GLN A 4 -39.60 -29.45 17.41
N ILE A 5 -39.39 -28.14 17.44
CA ILE A 5 -38.98 -27.37 16.27
C ILE A 5 -37.54 -26.89 16.45
N GLN A 6 -36.65 -27.30 15.54
CA GLN A 6 -35.36 -26.65 15.32
C GLN A 6 -35.59 -25.46 14.39
N ALA A 7 -35.92 -24.31 14.99
CA ALA A 7 -36.41 -23.16 14.24
C ALA A 7 -35.32 -22.42 13.44
N ASN A 8 -34.06 -22.49 13.88
CA ASN A 8 -32.91 -21.81 13.28
C ASN A 8 -31.59 -22.48 13.66
N PHE A 9 -30.48 -21.97 13.11
CA PHE A 9 -29.12 -22.43 13.33
C PHE A 9 -28.16 -21.30 13.76
N ASN A 10 -28.68 -20.22 14.36
CA ASN A 10 -27.91 -19.02 14.74
C ASN A 10 -26.86 -19.27 15.83
N GLY A 11 -26.87 -20.44 16.49
CA GLY A 11 -25.83 -20.86 17.41
C GLY A 11 -24.55 -21.32 16.72
N GLY A 12 -24.61 -21.64 15.41
CA GLY A 12 -23.47 -22.17 14.65
C GLY A 12 -22.95 -23.51 15.17
N GLU A 13 -21.74 -23.88 14.76
CA GLU A 13 -21.06 -25.04 15.29
C GLU A 13 -20.57 -24.80 16.72
N VAL A 14 -20.96 -25.68 17.65
CA VAL A 14 -20.61 -25.59 19.07
C VAL A 14 -19.70 -26.74 19.51
N THR A 15 -18.93 -26.52 20.58
CA THR A 15 -18.02 -27.53 21.14
C THR A 15 -18.78 -28.80 21.54
N PRO A 16 -18.20 -30.00 21.36
CA PRO A 16 -18.80 -31.25 21.84
C PRO A 16 -19.12 -31.24 23.35
N LEU A 17 -18.47 -30.39 24.15
CA LEU A 17 -18.77 -30.21 25.57
C LEU A 17 -20.17 -29.64 25.81
N MET A 18 -20.80 -29.04 24.79
CA MET A 18 -22.17 -28.55 24.87
C MET A 18 -23.22 -29.66 24.80
N ASP A 19 -22.88 -30.91 24.45
CA ASP A 19 -23.83 -32.02 24.25
C ASP A 19 -24.75 -32.32 25.46
N ALA A 20 -24.44 -31.81 26.66
CA ALA A 20 -25.25 -31.94 27.87
C ALA A 20 -25.79 -30.60 28.43
N ARG A 21 -25.51 -29.46 27.78
CA ARG A 21 -25.84 -28.10 28.25
C ARG A 21 -27.11 -27.56 27.59
N VAL A 22 -28.20 -28.31 27.73
CA VAL A 22 -29.54 -27.94 27.21
C VAL A 22 -30.10 -26.66 27.82
N ASP A 23 -29.58 -26.27 28.98
CA ASP A 23 -29.88 -25.01 29.68
C ASP A 23 -29.34 -23.77 28.95
N SER A 24 -28.35 -23.93 28.07
CA SER A 24 -27.77 -22.82 27.32
C SER A 24 -28.67 -22.40 26.17
N ALA A 25 -28.94 -21.09 26.06
CA ALA A 25 -29.76 -20.53 24.98
C ALA A 25 -29.23 -20.84 23.56
N LYS A 26 -27.93 -21.05 23.41
CA LYS A 26 -27.32 -21.43 22.12
C LYS A 26 -27.50 -22.91 21.76
N TYR A 27 -27.83 -23.77 22.72
CA TYR A 27 -27.90 -25.20 22.49
C TYR A 27 -29.00 -25.54 21.49
N SER A 28 -30.19 -24.96 21.66
CA SER A 28 -31.35 -25.18 20.80
C SER A 28 -31.25 -24.55 19.41
N SER A 29 -30.24 -23.72 19.15
CA SER A 29 -29.96 -23.10 17.85
C SER A 29 -28.60 -23.53 17.27
N GLY A 30 -27.90 -24.44 17.94
CA GLY A 30 -26.55 -24.85 17.60
C GLY A 30 -26.50 -26.12 16.74
N CYS A 31 -25.30 -26.38 16.22
CA CYS A 31 -24.95 -27.59 15.49
C CYS A 31 -23.71 -28.22 16.12
N ARG A 32 -23.67 -29.55 16.18
CA ARG A 32 -22.44 -30.28 16.54
C ARG A 32 -21.43 -30.29 15.38
N ILE A 33 -21.94 -30.29 14.15
CA ILE A 33 -21.15 -30.20 12.91
C ILE A 33 -21.87 -29.25 11.97
N LEU A 34 -21.18 -28.22 11.50
CA LEU A 34 -21.68 -27.31 10.46
C LEU A 34 -20.57 -27.06 9.43
N GLN A 35 -20.39 -28.04 8.55
CA GLN A 35 -19.33 -28.08 7.55
C GLN A 35 -19.85 -27.73 6.16
N ASN A 36 -19.16 -26.80 5.48
CA ASN A 36 -19.49 -26.30 4.14
C ASN A 36 -20.92 -25.73 4.04
N PHE A 37 -21.39 -25.15 5.13
CA PHE A 37 -22.60 -24.35 5.25
C PHE A 37 -22.26 -22.96 5.80
N ILE A 38 -23.03 -21.96 5.41
CA ILE A 38 -22.94 -20.58 5.92
C ILE A 38 -24.25 -20.28 6.66
N VAL A 39 -24.16 -19.75 7.87
CA VAL A 39 -25.32 -19.32 8.66
C VAL A 39 -25.73 -17.92 8.24
N ARG A 40 -27.02 -17.70 8.01
CA ARG A 40 -27.59 -16.39 7.70
C ARG A 40 -28.16 -15.70 8.93
N PRO A 41 -28.30 -14.37 8.91
CA PRO A 41 -28.85 -13.65 10.04
C PRO A 41 -30.26 -14.13 10.45
N TYR A 42 -31.09 -14.46 9.47
CA TYR A 42 -32.47 -14.91 9.70
C TYR A 42 -32.61 -16.36 10.18
N GLY A 43 -31.52 -17.06 10.51
CA GLY A 43 -31.59 -18.40 11.11
C GLY A 43 -31.35 -19.58 10.18
N GLY A 44 -31.49 -19.40 8.87
CA GLY A 44 -31.26 -20.45 7.89
C GLY A 44 -29.77 -20.72 7.63
N VAL A 45 -29.47 -21.88 7.06
CA VAL A 45 -28.13 -22.26 6.61
C VAL A 45 -28.14 -22.61 5.13
N PHE A 46 -27.10 -22.19 4.44
CA PHE A 46 -26.98 -22.37 3.00
C PHE A 46 -25.67 -23.04 2.67
N ARG A 47 -25.71 -23.95 1.70
CA ARG A 47 -24.49 -24.55 1.20
C ARG A 47 -23.54 -23.45 0.72
N ARG A 48 -22.26 -23.51 1.15
CA ARG A 48 -21.27 -22.49 0.76
C ARG A 48 -21.13 -22.44 -0.76
N PRO A 49 -20.83 -21.30 -1.39
CA PRO A 49 -20.49 -21.29 -2.80
C PRO A 49 -19.29 -22.16 -3.15
N GLY A 50 -19.27 -22.60 -4.41
CA GLY A 50 -18.09 -23.18 -5.04
C GLY A 50 -17.00 -22.13 -5.25
N THR A 51 -15.78 -22.60 -5.46
CA THR A 51 -14.62 -21.75 -5.80
C THR A 51 -14.37 -21.78 -7.30
N GLU A 52 -14.16 -20.61 -7.91
CA GLU A 52 -13.74 -20.44 -9.30
C GLU A 52 -12.20 -20.40 -9.36
N PHE A 53 -11.60 -21.12 -10.31
CA PHE A 53 -10.16 -21.04 -10.59
C PHE A 53 -9.83 -19.77 -11.39
N CYS A 54 -9.04 -18.87 -10.81
CA CYS A 54 -8.62 -17.63 -11.47
C CYS A 54 -7.24 -17.76 -12.15
N GLY A 55 -6.34 -18.55 -11.58
CA GLY A 55 -5.01 -18.79 -12.13
C GLY A 55 -4.05 -19.40 -11.13
N PHE A 56 -2.80 -19.66 -11.55
CA PHE A 56 -1.74 -20.11 -10.66
C PHE A 56 -1.11 -18.92 -9.92
N ALA A 57 -0.82 -19.10 -8.63
CA ALA A 57 0.15 -18.23 -7.95
C ALA A 57 1.54 -18.41 -8.59
N LYS A 58 2.45 -17.46 -8.40
CA LYS A 58 3.80 -17.56 -9.01
C LYS A 58 4.56 -18.81 -8.57
N SER A 59 4.50 -19.12 -7.27
CA SER A 59 5.26 -20.20 -6.65
C SER A 59 4.33 -21.28 -6.12
N ASN A 60 4.67 -22.53 -6.40
CA ASN A 60 3.96 -23.68 -5.84
C ASN A 60 4.50 -24.09 -4.46
N THR A 61 5.75 -23.75 -4.16
CA THR A 61 6.48 -24.22 -2.97
C THR A 61 6.53 -23.18 -1.85
N GLN A 62 6.56 -21.89 -2.19
CA GLN A 62 6.68 -20.82 -1.21
C GLN A 62 5.32 -20.25 -0.84
N ASN A 63 5.12 -19.90 0.43
CA ASN A 63 3.83 -19.38 0.89
C ASN A 63 3.52 -18.01 0.26
N THR A 64 2.23 -17.73 0.08
CA THR A 64 1.71 -16.52 -0.56
C THR A 64 0.57 -15.95 0.28
N ARG A 65 0.52 -14.62 0.41
CA ARG A 65 -0.51 -13.87 1.14
C ARG A 65 -1.26 -12.94 0.19
N LEU A 66 -2.56 -12.82 0.38
CA LEU A 66 -3.42 -11.84 -0.27
C LEU A 66 -3.64 -10.64 0.64
N ILE A 67 -3.51 -9.44 0.10
CA ILE A 67 -3.87 -8.18 0.75
C ILE A 67 -4.86 -7.45 -0.15
N SER A 68 -5.97 -6.97 0.40
CA SER A 68 -6.95 -6.20 -0.36
C SER A 68 -6.48 -4.75 -0.54
N PHE A 69 -6.56 -4.23 -1.77
CA PHE A 69 -6.40 -2.82 -2.09
C PHE A 69 -7.72 -2.27 -2.62
N ARG A 70 -8.32 -1.31 -1.90
CA ARG A 70 -9.68 -0.82 -2.16
C ARG A 70 -9.68 0.70 -2.28
N ARG A 71 -9.62 1.24 -3.50
CA ARG A 71 -9.64 2.69 -3.74
C ARG A 71 -11.03 3.20 -4.11
N SER A 72 -11.76 2.41 -4.90
CA SER A 72 -13.17 2.64 -5.24
C SER A 72 -13.83 1.30 -5.58
N THR A 73 -15.10 1.30 -5.99
CA THR A 73 -15.76 0.11 -6.56
C THR A 73 -15.14 -0.31 -7.89
N GLU A 74 -14.58 0.63 -8.66
CA GLU A 74 -13.93 0.37 -9.95
C GLU A 74 -12.47 -0.08 -9.80
N VAL A 75 -11.75 0.46 -8.81
CA VAL A 75 -10.35 0.14 -8.54
C VAL A 75 -10.26 -0.66 -7.25
N ASN A 76 -10.31 -1.97 -7.41
CA ASN A 76 -10.38 -2.92 -6.32
C ASN A 76 -9.60 -4.19 -6.67
N LEU A 77 -8.51 -4.44 -5.96
CA LEU A 77 -7.50 -5.43 -6.34
C LEU A 77 -7.14 -6.34 -5.18
N ALA A 78 -6.92 -7.62 -5.46
CA ALA A 78 -6.25 -8.53 -4.54
C ALA A 78 -4.75 -8.57 -4.89
N LEU A 79 -3.93 -8.16 -3.94
CA LEU A 79 -2.46 -8.15 -4.05
C LEU A 79 -1.91 -9.50 -3.59
N GLU A 80 -1.37 -10.27 -4.53
CA GLU A 80 -0.64 -11.51 -4.28
C GLU A 80 0.80 -11.18 -3.84
N MET A 81 1.02 -11.15 -2.53
CA MET A 81 2.31 -10.99 -1.89
C MET A 81 3.00 -12.35 -1.78
N GLY A 82 4.08 -12.55 -2.53
CA GLY A 82 4.92 -13.75 -2.42
C GLY A 82 6.37 -13.41 -2.11
N ASP A 83 7.26 -14.38 -2.27
CA ASP A 83 8.69 -14.20 -2.00
C ASP A 83 9.32 -13.16 -2.92
N ARG A 84 9.52 -11.94 -2.39
CA ARG A 84 10.12 -10.79 -3.08
C ARG A 84 9.32 -10.23 -4.26
N TYR A 85 8.00 -10.42 -4.29
CA TYR A 85 7.14 -9.85 -5.33
C TYR A 85 5.70 -9.53 -4.87
N ILE A 86 5.02 -8.68 -5.65
CA ILE A 86 3.57 -8.44 -5.62
C ILE A 86 3.01 -8.66 -7.03
N ARG A 87 1.95 -9.45 -7.16
CA ARG A 87 1.10 -9.52 -8.36
C ARG A 87 -0.30 -8.98 -8.05
N PHE A 88 -1.00 -8.55 -9.09
CA PHE A 88 -2.27 -7.85 -8.95
C PHE A 88 -3.38 -8.66 -9.62
N TRP A 89 -4.44 -8.93 -8.87
CA TRP A 89 -5.61 -9.66 -9.34
C TRP A 89 -6.85 -8.78 -9.25
N ARG A 90 -7.74 -8.90 -10.24
CA ARG A 90 -8.99 -8.16 -10.29
C ARG A 90 -10.12 -8.99 -10.86
N ASP A 91 -11.33 -8.54 -10.63
CA ASP A 91 -12.48 -9.00 -11.38
C ASP A 91 -12.58 -8.24 -12.71
N VAL A 92 -12.80 -8.96 -13.80
CA VAL A 92 -13.09 -8.39 -15.12
C VAL A 92 -14.33 -9.07 -15.66
N ALA A 93 -15.47 -8.37 -15.60
CA ALA A 93 -16.78 -8.87 -16.06
C ALA A 93 -17.15 -10.23 -15.45
N GLY A 94 -17.01 -10.34 -14.12
CA GLY A 94 -17.34 -11.56 -13.38
C GLY A 94 -16.34 -12.69 -13.56
N VAL A 95 -15.11 -12.42 -14.02
CA VAL A 95 -14.00 -13.40 -14.09
C VAL A 95 -12.76 -12.85 -13.41
N GLY A 96 -12.20 -13.61 -12.47
CA GLY A 96 -10.96 -13.25 -11.79
C GLY A 96 -9.75 -13.40 -12.71
N LYS A 97 -8.96 -12.33 -12.89
CA LYS A 97 -7.79 -12.32 -13.78
C LYS A 97 -6.61 -11.56 -13.17
N PRO A 98 -5.37 -11.97 -13.48
CA PRO A 98 -4.20 -11.16 -13.14
C PRO A 98 -4.12 -9.93 -14.05
N LEU A 99 -3.46 -8.87 -13.60
CA LEU A 99 -3.02 -7.80 -14.49
C LEU A 99 -1.91 -8.33 -15.41
N VAL A 100 -2.06 -8.08 -16.71
CA VAL A 100 -1.17 -8.58 -17.75
C VAL A 100 -0.38 -7.42 -18.34
N ALA A 101 0.94 -7.56 -18.39
CA ALA A 101 1.86 -6.59 -18.97
C ALA A 101 2.07 -6.76 -20.49
N SER A 102 1.69 -7.92 -21.06
CA SER A 102 1.80 -8.19 -22.50
C SER A 102 1.00 -7.18 -23.32
N GLY A 103 1.70 -6.37 -24.12
CA GLY A 103 1.09 -5.35 -25.01
C GLY A 103 1.07 -3.92 -24.45
N ALA A 104 1.45 -3.71 -23.18
CA ALA A 104 1.49 -2.40 -22.52
C ALA A 104 2.91 -1.79 -22.45
N VAL A 105 3.80 -2.24 -23.33
CA VAL A 105 5.20 -1.80 -23.36
C VAL A 105 5.25 -0.39 -23.95
N MET A 106 5.56 0.60 -23.12
CA MET A 106 5.61 2.01 -23.53
C MET A 106 6.80 2.29 -24.47
N PHE A 107 7.88 1.50 -24.35
CA PHE A 107 9.08 1.62 -25.18
C PHE A 107 9.72 0.24 -25.42
N ALA A 108 9.86 -0.15 -26.69
CA ALA A 108 10.75 -1.24 -27.08
C ALA A 108 12.13 -0.64 -27.36
N ARG A 109 13.16 -1.04 -26.60
CA ARG A 109 14.54 -0.61 -26.86
C ARG A 109 14.99 -1.26 -28.15
N THR A 110 14.78 -0.56 -29.27
CA THR A 110 15.21 -1.04 -30.58
C THR A 110 16.61 -0.50 -30.80
N LEU A 111 17.60 -1.31 -30.44
CA LEU A 111 19.00 -1.02 -30.71
C LEU A 111 19.25 -0.83 -32.20
N TRP A 112 20.27 -0.06 -32.54
CA TRP A 112 20.80 -0.04 -33.90
C TRP A 112 21.40 -1.41 -34.25
N VAL A 113 21.09 -1.91 -35.44
CA VAL A 113 21.49 -3.24 -35.94
C VAL A 113 22.12 -3.08 -37.32
N THR A 114 23.37 -3.53 -37.47
CA THR A 114 24.07 -3.53 -38.76
C THR A 114 23.33 -4.38 -39.79
N GLY A 115 23.21 -3.90 -41.03
CA GLY A 115 22.53 -4.57 -42.13
C GLY A 115 21.01 -4.39 -42.19
N GLN A 116 20.36 -3.80 -41.17
CA GLN A 116 18.94 -3.46 -41.25
C GLN A 116 18.67 -2.17 -42.03
N SER A 117 17.56 -2.12 -42.76
CA SER A 117 17.08 -0.90 -43.39
C SER A 117 16.21 -0.08 -42.46
N TYR A 118 16.51 1.21 -42.34
CA TYR A 118 15.77 2.18 -41.54
C TYR A 118 15.15 3.24 -42.45
N SER A 119 13.88 3.55 -42.22
CA SER A 119 13.16 4.62 -42.92
C SER A 119 13.26 5.95 -42.15
N VAL A 120 13.03 7.06 -42.85
CA VAL A 120 12.94 8.39 -42.23
C VAL A 120 11.88 8.38 -41.12
N GLY A 121 12.19 8.97 -39.99
CA GLY A 121 11.37 9.02 -38.79
C GLY A 121 11.61 7.87 -37.79
N THR A 122 12.33 6.82 -38.18
CA THR A 122 12.64 5.68 -37.29
C THR A 122 13.50 6.12 -36.10
N ILE A 123 13.12 5.75 -34.87
CA ILE A 123 13.89 6.09 -33.67
C ILE A 123 14.78 4.91 -33.26
N ARG A 124 16.06 5.16 -32.94
CA ARG A 124 17.02 4.17 -32.42
C ARG A 124 17.84 4.74 -31.27
N HIS A 125 18.26 3.86 -30.36
CA HIS A 125 19.04 4.24 -29.18
C HIS A 125 20.48 3.77 -29.31
N TYR A 126 21.42 4.65 -28.96
CA TYR A 126 22.84 4.35 -28.90
C TYR A 126 23.56 5.25 -27.89
N ASN A 127 24.51 4.72 -27.11
CA ASN A 127 25.28 5.47 -26.09
C ASN A 127 24.44 6.44 -25.25
N ASN A 128 23.29 5.97 -24.74
CA ASN A 128 22.37 6.70 -23.86
C ASN A 128 21.64 7.89 -24.51
N VAL A 129 21.68 8.01 -25.84
CA VAL A 129 21.01 9.05 -26.61
C VAL A 129 20.04 8.41 -27.61
N SER A 130 18.89 9.05 -27.78
CA SER A 130 17.87 8.68 -28.76
C SER A 130 18.04 9.48 -30.04
N TYR A 131 18.15 8.78 -31.15
CA TYR A 131 18.34 9.36 -32.47
C TYR A 131 17.15 9.05 -33.36
N GLN A 132 16.71 10.03 -34.15
CA GLN A 132 15.71 9.85 -35.17
C GLN A 132 16.38 9.81 -36.54
N CYS A 133 16.02 8.81 -37.33
CA CYS A 133 16.49 8.62 -38.68
C CYS A 133 15.97 9.77 -39.56
N THR A 134 16.86 10.64 -40.05
CA THR A 134 16.52 11.78 -40.90
C THR A 134 16.52 11.44 -42.38
N GLN A 135 17.21 10.36 -42.75
CA GLN A 135 17.29 9.87 -44.12
C GLN A 135 17.27 8.33 -44.15
N ALA A 136 16.43 7.75 -45.00
CA ALA A 136 16.35 6.30 -45.12
C ALA A 136 17.70 5.72 -45.57
N HIS A 137 18.15 4.66 -44.92
CA HIS A 137 19.43 4.00 -45.22
C HIS A 137 19.44 2.56 -44.74
N THR A 138 20.38 1.77 -45.26
CA THR A 138 20.72 0.46 -44.71
C THR A 138 21.92 0.62 -43.77
N ALA A 139 21.82 0.03 -42.59
CA ALA A 139 22.77 0.17 -41.51
C ALA A 139 24.14 -0.44 -41.87
N THR A 140 25.19 0.38 -41.74
CA THR A 140 26.59 0.03 -41.93
C THR A 140 27.39 0.60 -40.75
N THR A 141 28.63 0.17 -40.54
CA THR A 141 29.46 0.68 -39.43
C THR A 141 29.64 2.21 -39.44
N ASN A 142 29.49 2.86 -40.59
CA ASN A 142 29.81 4.28 -40.76
C ASN A 142 28.58 5.20 -40.70
N ASN A 143 27.37 4.65 -40.58
CA ASN A 143 26.11 5.40 -40.47
C ASN A 143 25.35 5.09 -39.18
N ARG A 144 26.10 4.68 -38.16
CA ARG A 144 25.60 4.45 -36.83
C ARG A 144 25.13 5.78 -36.20
N PRO A 145 24.05 5.78 -35.41
CA PRO A 145 23.66 6.93 -34.62
C PRO A 145 24.80 7.37 -33.68
N GLY A 146 25.06 8.68 -33.55
CA GLY A 146 26.02 9.23 -32.58
C GLY A 146 27.50 9.33 -33.02
N ASP A 147 27.90 8.82 -34.18
CA ASP A 147 29.28 8.92 -34.70
C ASP A 147 29.58 10.30 -35.33
N GLY A 148 29.32 11.37 -34.56
CA GLY A 148 29.37 12.76 -34.99
C GLY A 148 30.76 13.37 -35.20
N THR A 149 31.74 12.62 -35.72
CA THR A 149 33.05 13.19 -36.10
C THR A 149 33.38 13.13 -37.60
N ASP A 150 32.71 12.28 -38.39
CA ASP A 150 33.16 12.00 -39.79
C ASP A 150 32.10 12.31 -40.87
N GLY A 151 31.30 13.38 -40.70
CA GLY A 151 30.44 13.90 -41.78
C GLY A 151 29.26 13.00 -42.22
N THR A 152 28.99 11.90 -41.52
CA THR A 152 27.88 10.96 -41.80
C THR A 152 26.63 11.18 -40.94
N SER A 153 26.56 12.27 -40.15
CA SER A 153 25.39 12.61 -39.30
C SER A 153 24.13 13.01 -40.08
N ILE A 154 24.12 12.86 -41.40
CA ILE A 154 22.98 13.16 -42.29
C ILE A 154 21.81 12.18 -42.10
N PHE A 155 22.10 10.98 -41.57
CA PHE A 155 21.11 9.92 -41.39
C PHE A 155 20.40 9.94 -40.04
N TRP A 156 20.95 10.63 -39.03
CA TRP A 156 20.42 10.62 -37.67
C TRP A 156 20.50 12.01 -37.05
N SER A 157 19.38 12.53 -36.55
CA SER A 157 19.35 13.71 -35.68
C SER A 157 19.11 13.31 -34.24
N ASP A 158 19.66 14.07 -33.30
CA ASP A 158 19.27 13.98 -31.89
C ASP A 158 17.78 14.22 -31.81
N TYR A 159 17.04 13.20 -31.36
CA TYR A 159 15.60 13.30 -31.29
C TYR A 159 15.20 14.02 -30.01
N TRP A 160 15.78 13.64 -28.85
CA TRP A 160 15.54 14.28 -27.54
C TRP A 160 16.68 14.05 -26.54
N GLN A 161 16.91 15.04 -25.65
CA GLN A 161 17.78 14.93 -24.46
C GLN A 161 17.28 13.83 -23.50
N VAL A 162 18.19 13.25 -22.70
CA VAL A 162 17.99 12.13 -21.76
C VAL A 162 16.57 12.07 -21.19
N HIS A 163 15.71 11.22 -21.76
CA HIS A 163 14.44 10.86 -21.14
C HIS A 163 14.74 9.92 -19.98
N TYR A 164 14.68 10.43 -18.75
CA TYR A 164 14.65 9.56 -17.57
C TYR A 164 13.36 8.74 -17.62
N LEU A 165 13.49 7.42 -17.45
CA LEU A 165 12.37 6.53 -17.29
C LEU A 165 11.96 6.62 -15.82
N GLU A 166 10.70 6.97 -15.58
CA GLU A 166 10.19 7.06 -14.22
C GLU A 166 10.06 5.67 -13.60
N ALA A 167 10.15 5.59 -12.26
CA ALA A 167 9.89 4.34 -11.55
C ALA A 167 8.49 3.78 -11.90
N GLY A 168 8.40 2.45 -11.95
CA GLY A 168 7.19 1.72 -12.33
C GLY A 168 7.00 1.54 -13.84
N THR A 169 7.86 2.14 -14.68
CA THR A 169 7.75 2.03 -16.15
C THR A 169 8.05 0.60 -16.63
N LEU A 170 7.27 0.12 -17.61
CA LEU A 170 7.47 -1.16 -18.28
C LEU A 170 8.17 -1.00 -19.64
N LEU A 171 9.22 -1.78 -19.86
CA LEU A 171 9.97 -1.81 -21.12
C LEU A 171 10.17 -3.24 -21.63
N SER A 172 10.38 -3.40 -22.94
CA SER A 172 10.76 -4.69 -23.52
C SER A 172 12.11 -4.63 -24.24
N GLU A 173 12.92 -5.65 -24.01
CA GLU A 173 14.20 -5.89 -24.68
C GLU A 173 14.35 -7.40 -24.91
N GLY A 174 14.62 -7.80 -26.16
CA GLY A 174 14.85 -9.21 -26.51
C GLY A 174 13.66 -10.14 -26.26
N GLY A 175 12.43 -9.64 -26.26
CA GLY A 175 11.21 -10.41 -25.96
C GLY A 175 10.90 -10.59 -24.47
N ASN A 176 11.77 -10.10 -23.58
CA ASN A 176 11.51 -10.01 -22.15
C ASN A 176 10.88 -8.66 -21.81
N THR A 177 10.13 -8.59 -20.72
CA THR A 177 9.59 -7.34 -20.16
C THR A 177 10.27 -7.03 -18.84
N TYR A 178 10.64 -5.78 -18.63
CA TYR A 178 11.31 -5.29 -17.43
C TYR A 178 10.49 -4.19 -16.77
N TYR A 179 10.50 -4.20 -15.43
CA TYR A 179 9.98 -3.17 -14.54
C TYR A 179 11.14 -2.30 -14.04
N CYS A 180 10.97 -0.98 -14.11
CA CYS A 180 11.93 0.00 -13.61
C CYS A 180 11.71 0.23 -12.10
N ARG A 181 12.68 -0.15 -11.26
CA ARG A 181 12.62 -0.03 -9.80
C ARG A 181 12.70 1.42 -9.32
N GLU A 182 13.55 2.20 -9.96
CA GLU A 182 13.83 3.59 -9.63
C GLU A 182 13.97 4.40 -10.93
N ARG A 183 13.84 5.72 -10.84
CA ARG A 183 14.04 6.61 -11.98
C ARG A 183 15.46 6.43 -12.54
N HIS A 184 15.57 6.00 -13.79
CA HIS A 184 16.86 5.67 -14.40
C HIS A 184 16.98 6.16 -15.84
N SER A 185 18.22 6.36 -16.29
CA SER A 185 18.51 6.69 -17.69
C SER A 185 18.42 5.43 -18.58
N PRO A 186 18.00 5.54 -19.86
CA PRO A 186 17.79 4.37 -20.76
C PRO A 186 19.10 3.70 -21.25
N GLY A 187 20.22 3.99 -20.60
CA GLY A 187 21.55 3.83 -21.16
C GLY A 187 22.18 2.43 -21.05
N SER A 188 21.95 1.74 -19.94
CA SER A 188 22.51 0.41 -19.67
C SER A 188 21.69 -0.71 -20.35
N SER A 189 22.31 -1.86 -20.60
CA SER A 189 21.58 -3.09 -20.96
C SER A 189 20.71 -3.51 -19.77
N PHE A 190 19.40 -3.71 -19.95
CA PHE A 190 18.48 -3.93 -18.84
C PHE A 190 18.79 -5.23 -18.09
N ALA A 191 19.18 -6.28 -18.80
CA ALA A 191 19.60 -7.55 -18.21
C ALA A 191 20.90 -7.47 -17.39
N GLY A 192 21.74 -6.46 -17.65
CA GLY A 192 23.05 -6.29 -17.00
C GLY A 192 23.02 -5.38 -15.77
N ASP A 193 21.88 -4.76 -15.47
CA ASP A 193 21.77 -3.70 -14.46
C ASP A 193 20.57 -3.95 -13.52
N SER A 194 20.67 -5.04 -12.75
CA SER A 194 19.61 -5.56 -11.88
C SER A 194 19.26 -4.66 -10.69
N ALA A 195 20.07 -3.64 -10.42
CA ALA A 195 19.80 -2.62 -9.41
C ALA A 195 18.56 -1.80 -9.78
N TYR A 196 18.40 -1.49 -11.07
CA TYR A 196 17.31 -0.68 -11.59
C TYR A 196 16.26 -1.48 -12.34
N TRP A 197 16.63 -2.61 -12.95
CA TRP A 197 15.74 -3.39 -13.80
C TRP A 197 15.34 -4.72 -13.15
N TYR A 198 14.05 -4.98 -13.17
CA TYR A 198 13.47 -6.25 -12.72
C TYR A 198 12.76 -6.94 -13.87
N GLN A 199 13.28 -8.09 -14.31
CA GLN A 199 12.65 -8.87 -15.37
C GLN A 199 11.36 -9.51 -14.85
N LEU A 200 10.24 -9.22 -15.52
CA LEU A 200 8.96 -9.86 -15.23
C LEU A 200 9.00 -11.32 -15.68
N SER A 201 8.45 -12.20 -14.83
CA SER A 201 8.35 -13.62 -15.14
C SER A 201 7.22 -13.89 -16.13
N LEU A 202 7.45 -14.80 -17.08
CA LEU A 202 6.37 -15.40 -17.86
C LEU A 202 5.35 -16.07 -16.92
N GLY A 203 4.06 -15.83 -17.14
CA GLY A 203 3.00 -16.52 -16.42
C GLY A 203 3.02 -18.01 -16.71
N VAL A 204 2.55 -18.82 -15.75
CA VAL A 204 2.39 -20.26 -15.93
C VAL A 204 1.28 -20.52 -16.97
N ALA A 205 1.46 -21.53 -17.83
CA ALA A 205 0.52 -21.99 -18.86
C ALA A 205 -0.96 -21.97 -18.39
N PRO A 206 -1.94 -21.59 -19.23
CA PRO A 206 -1.99 -21.93 -20.67
C PRO A 206 -1.74 -20.80 -21.68
N ASN A 207 -1.66 -19.52 -21.26
CA ASN A 207 -1.68 -18.40 -22.21
C ASN A 207 -0.31 -17.73 -22.48
N ASN A 208 0.76 -18.16 -21.80
CA ASN A 208 2.13 -17.60 -21.93
C ASN A 208 2.18 -16.06 -21.84
N GLN A 209 1.29 -15.46 -21.06
CA GLN A 209 1.18 -14.02 -20.85
C GLN A 209 2.16 -13.56 -19.77
N ILE A 210 2.74 -12.37 -19.92
CA ILE A 210 3.60 -11.76 -18.91
C ILE A 210 2.69 -11.10 -17.88
N ILE A 211 2.71 -11.61 -16.65
CA ILE A 211 1.92 -11.06 -15.55
C ILE A 211 2.63 -9.82 -15.00
N TYR A 212 1.87 -8.75 -14.75
CA TYR A 212 2.40 -7.55 -14.13
C TYR A 212 2.78 -7.81 -12.68
N GLU A 213 3.98 -7.38 -12.30
CA GLU A 213 4.58 -7.70 -11.01
C GLU A 213 5.49 -6.57 -10.56
N VAL A 214 5.48 -6.30 -9.25
CA VAL A 214 6.35 -5.32 -8.59
C VAL A 214 7.28 -6.07 -7.64
N PRO A 215 8.61 -5.87 -7.72
CA PRO A 215 9.54 -6.54 -6.81
C PRO A 215 9.46 -5.96 -5.38
N THR A 216 9.67 -6.80 -4.37
CA THR A 216 9.65 -6.41 -2.95
C THR A 216 10.88 -6.93 -2.21
N PRO A 217 11.23 -6.39 -1.02
CA PRO A 217 12.31 -6.95 -0.21
C PRO A 217 11.85 -8.13 0.67
N TRP A 218 10.55 -8.28 0.91
CA TRP A 218 10.02 -9.23 1.88
C TRP A 218 10.12 -10.68 1.40
N THR A 219 10.56 -11.55 2.29
CA THR A 219 10.62 -12.98 2.06
C THR A 219 9.29 -13.65 2.37
N GLN A 220 9.09 -14.88 1.88
CA GLN A 220 7.90 -15.69 2.21
C GLN A 220 7.65 -15.89 3.72
N ALA A 221 8.67 -15.76 4.57
CA ALA A 221 8.54 -15.90 6.01
C ALA A 221 7.94 -14.64 6.66
N GLU A 222 8.12 -13.48 6.01
CA GLU A 222 7.80 -12.16 6.56
C GLU A 222 6.44 -11.65 6.08
N ILE A 223 5.94 -12.14 4.92
CA ILE A 223 4.72 -11.61 4.30
C ILE A 223 3.48 -11.69 5.19
N PHE A 224 3.38 -12.66 6.11
CA PHE A 224 2.26 -12.78 7.05
C PHE A 224 2.36 -11.87 8.28
N ASP A 225 3.56 -11.36 8.57
CA ASP A 225 3.80 -10.43 9.68
C ASP A 225 3.67 -8.96 9.25
N LEU A 226 3.54 -8.69 7.94
CA LEU A 226 3.31 -7.35 7.42
C LEU A 226 2.04 -6.72 8.00
N GLN A 227 2.17 -5.55 8.59
CA GLN A 227 1.04 -4.66 8.91
C GLN A 227 0.88 -3.63 7.80
N VAL A 228 -0.38 -3.33 7.48
CA VAL A 228 -0.73 -2.48 6.35
C VAL A 228 -1.82 -1.50 6.71
N CYS A 229 -1.69 -0.27 6.21
CA CYS A 229 -2.79 0.69 6.18
C CYS A 229 -2.85 1.35 4.81
N GLN A 230 -4.05 1.68 4.37
CA GLN A 230 -4.28 2.27 3.05
C GLN A 230 -4.95 3.64 3.20
N ILE A 231 -4.53 4.58 2.36
CA ILE A 231 -5.20 5.85 2.13
C ILE A 231 -5.21 6.13 0.62
N ASN A 232 -6.40 6.25 0.03
CA ASN A 232 -6.57 6.48 -1.40
C ASN A 232 -5.75 5.48 -2.26
N ASP A 233 -4.90 6.00 -3.15
CA ASP A 233 -4.03 5.24 -4.06
C ASP A 233 -2.71 4.77 -3.41
N VAL A 234 -2.57 4.90 -2.08
CA VAL A 234 -1.34 4.64 -1.32
C VAL A 234 -1.55 3.58 -0.25
N LEU A 235 -0.65 2.61 -0.19
CA LEU A 235 -0.59 1.60 0.85
C LEU A 235 0.76 1.68 1.58
N ILE A 236 0.74 1.83 2.90
CA ILE A 236 1.93 1.85 3.75
C ILE A 236 2.10 0.46 4.36
N LEU A 237 3.29 -0.13 4.21
CA LEU A 237 3.63 -1.46 4.71
C LEU A 237 4.77 -1.37 5.73
N THR A 238 4.64 -2.11 6.83
CA THR A 238 5.63 -2.15 7.90
C THR A 238 5.97 -3.58 8.31
N HIS A 239 7.24 -3.79 8.67
CA HIS A 239 7.77 -5.05 9.18
C HIS A 239 8.95 -4.74 10.12
N PRO A 240 9.13 -5.46 11.24
CA PRO A 240 10.21 -5.17 12.21
C PRO A 240 11.64 -5.16 11.64
N ASN A 241 11.86 -5.88 10.54
CA ASN A 241 13.18 -6.03 9.91
C ASN A 241 13.39 -5.23 8.61
N HIS A 242 12.39 -4.45 8.16
CA HIS A 242 12.51 -3.65 6.93
C HIS A 242 12.05 -2.22 7.16
N HIS A 243 12.74 -1.26 6.54
CA HIS A 243 12.30 0.14 6.54
C HIS A 243 10.85 0.23 6.03
N PRO A 244 9.99 1.10 6.61
CA PRO A 244 8.64 1.33 6.11
C PRO A 244 8.65 1.62 4.62
N LEU A 245 7.83 0.89 3.87
CA LEU A 245 7.68 1.06 2.43
C LEU A 245 6.29 1.56 2.08
N ARG A 246 6.21 2.36 1.03
CA ARG A 246 4.98 2.87 0.44
C ARG A 246 4.81 2.29 -0.94
N LEU A 247 3.66 1.66 -1.18
CA LEU A 247 3.21 1.21 -2.50
C LEU A 247 2.19 2.22 -3.04
N THR A 248 2.53 2.93 -4.11
CA THR A 248 1.70 3.96 -4.74
C THR A 248 1.21 3.50 -6.10
N ARG A 249 -0.10 3.62 -6.34
CA ARG A 249 -0.72 3.43 -7.65
C ARG A 249 -0.73 4.75 -8.41
N HIS A 250 0.01 4.82 -9.51
CA HIS A 250 -0.06 5.97 -10.43
C HIS A 250 -1.04 5.70 -11.58
N GLU A 251 -1.02 4.49 -12.12
CA GLU A 251 -1.88 4.05 -13.22
C GLU A 251 -2.24 2.57 -13.04
N GLU A 252 -2.96 1.97 -14.00
CA GLU A 252 -3.30 0.54 -13.95
C GLU A 252 -2.06 -0.38 -13.90
N LEU A 253 -1.06 -0.09 -14.74
CA LEU A 253 0.19 -0.86 -14.85
C LEU A 253 1.42 -0.06 -14.42
N ARG A 254 1.23 1.00 -13.62
CA ARG A 254 2.32 1.79 -13.03
C ARG A 254 2.12 1.91 -11.52
N TRP A 255 2.78 1.00 -10.83
CA TRP A 255 2.88 0.95 -9.38
C TRP A 255 4.34 1.16 -8.97
N VAL A 256 4.54 1.93 -7.91
CA VAL A 256 5.88 2.25 -7.39
C VAL A 256 5.94 1.82 -5.94
N LEU A 257 6.93 0.99 -5.60
CA LEU A 257 7.26 0.62 -4.23
C LEU A 257 8.57 1.30 -3.85
N GLU A 258 8.52 2.14 -2.82
CA GLU A 258 9.67 2.95 -2.38
C GLU A 258 9.68 3.10 -0.85
N PRO A 259 10.82 3.44 -0.23
CA PRO A 259 10.86 3.86 1.17
C PRO A 259 9.90 5.03 1.43
N VAL A 260 9.28 5.06 2.61
CA VAL A 260 8.46 6.21 3.01
C VAL A 260 9.33 7.49 2.98
N PRO A 261 8.94 8.53 2.21
CA PRO A 261 9.78 9.71 2.02
C PRO A 261 9.56 10.71 3.15
N PHE A 262 10.21 10.48 4.29
CA PHE A 262 10.08 11.37 5.43
C PHE A 262 10.67 12.76 5.16
N ASP A 263 9.88 13.82 5.38
CA ASP A 263 10.36 15.20 5.46
C ASP A 263 11.05 15.41 6.81
N PHE A 264 10.39 14.96 7.88
CA PHE A 264 10.97 14.74 9.20
C PHE A 264 10.68 13.31 9.64
N ALA A 265 11.73 12.51 9.81
CA ALA A 265 11.59 11.13 10.25
C ALA A 265 11.21 11.04 11.74
N PRO A 266 10.55 9.95 12.16
CA PRO A 266 10.41 9.62 13.58
C PRO A 266 11.77 9.58 14.27
N THR A 267 11.88 10.24 15.41
CA THR A 267 13.12 10.40 16.18
C THR A 267 13.01 9.78 17.57
N LEU A 268 14.17 9.45 18.13
CA LEU A 268 14.32 9.15 19.56
C LEU A 268 14.39 10.45 20.37
N ASP A 269 14.61 10.33 21.67
CA ASP A 269 14.77 11.47 22.55
C ASP A 269 16.04 12.27 22.21
N VAL A 270 16.06 13.53 22.63
CA VAL A 270 17.20 14.43 22.41
C VAL A 270 18.47 13.81 22.97
N ASN A 271 19.59 14.02 22.29
CA ASN A 271 20.89 13.62 22.80
C ASN A 271 21.15 14.23 24.20
N GLU A 272 21.43 13.36 25.17
CA GLU A 272 21.76 13.76 26.55
C GLU A 272 23.28 13.80 26.81
N SER A 273 24.11 13.42 25.83
CA SER A 273 25.57 13.43 25.97
C SER A 273 26.18 14.82 25.76
N SER A 274 27.45 15.00 26.14
CA SER A 274 28.21 16.23 25.89
C SER A 274 28.71 16.38 24.44
N VAL A 275 28.32 15.48 23.52
CA VAL A 275 28.71 15.56 22.11
C VAL A 275 27.91 16.65 21.43
N ASN A 276 28.58 17.47 20.63
CA ASN A 276 27.94 18.43 19.74
C ASN A 276 28.10 17.97 18.30
N VAL A 277 27.11 18.29 17.48
CA VAL A 277 27.16 18.12 16.02
C VAL A 277 27.06 19.49 15.34
N GLN A 278 27.57 19.55 14.12
CA GLN A 278 27.42 20.71 13.25
C GLN A 278 27.28 20.24 11.81
N VAL A 279 26.41 20.90 11.05
CA VAL A 279 26.36 20.71 9.60
C VAL A 279 27.43 21.56 8.96
N GLN A 280 28.25 20.98 8.10
CA GLN A 280 29.27 21.69 7.33
C GLN A 280 29.13 21.36 5.85
N TYR A 281 29.69 22.22 5.01
CA TYR A 281 29.90 21.90 3.61
C TYR A 281 30.94 20.76 3.49
N ASP A 282 30.68 19.77 2.63
CA ASP A 282 31.66 18.74 2.27
C ASP A 282 32.62 19.29 1.21
N VAL A 283 33.51 20.15 1.69
CA VAL A 283 34.51 20.86 0.90
C VAL A 283 35.84 20.79 1.62
N ASP A 284 36.92 20.91 0.85
CA ASP A 284 38.27 20.98 1.39
C ASP A 284 38.45 22.32 2.13
N GLU A 285 39.13 22.27 3.27
CA GLU A 285 39.51 23.49 3.98
C GLU A 285 40.50 24.29 3.13
N TRP A 286 40.29 25.60 3.06
CA TRP A 286 41.24 26.47 2.38
C TRP A 286 42.53 26.61 3.20
N VAL A 287 43.59 25.96 2.73
CA VAL A 287 44.96 26.11 3.21
C VAL A 287 45.82 26.91 2.22
N THR A 288 46.49 27.95 2.73
CA THR A 288 47.43 28.76 1.94
C THR A 288 48.74 27.98 1.70
N GLY A 289 49.28 28.02 0.48
CA GLY A 289 50.57 27.40 0.16
C GLY A 289 50.50 25.93 -0.29
N ILE A 290 49.31 25.34 -0.40
CA ILE A 290 49.11 23.97 -0.89
C ILE A 290 48.67 23.97 -2.35
N ALA A 291 49.04 22.90 -3.08
CA ALA A 291 48.57 22.66 -4.44
C ALA A 291 47.19 21.98 -4.41
N TYR A 292 46.23 22.56 -5.13
CA TYR A 292 44.90 21.97 -5.28
C TYR A 292 44.80 21.24 -6.61
N ALA A 293 44.22 20.03 -6.57
CA ALA A 293 43.98 19.25 -7.75
C ALA A 293 42.78 19.79 -8.52
N LYS A 294 42.72 19.51 -9.82
CA LYS A 294 41.49 19.70 -10.59
C LYS A 294 40.37 18.87 -9.94
N GLY A 295 39.25 19.52 -9.63
CA GLY A 295 38.10 18.95 -8.93
C GLY A 295 37.99 19.37 -7.46
N THR A 296 39.06 19.86 -6.82
CA THR A 296 39.01 20.33 -5.42
C THR A 296 37.98 21.45 -5.27
N ARG A 297 37.16 21.36 -4.23
CA ARG A 297 36.11 22.32 -3.87
C ARG A 297 36.48 23.02 -2.57
N VAL A 298 36.40 24.35 -2.53
CA VAL A 298 36.68 25.17 -1.34
C VAL A 298 35.63 26.29 -1.21
N ILE A 299 35.43 26.82 -0.01
CA ILE A 299 34.65 28.04 0.23
C ILE A 299 35.62 29.22 0.29
N GLY A 300 35.41 30.23 -0.55
CA GLY A 300 36.20 31.47 -0.51
C GLY A 300 35.83 32.35 0.70
N ASP A 301 36.66 33.35 1.00
CA ASP A 301 36.45 34.31 2.10
C ASP A 301 35.10 35.07 1.99
N ASN A 302 34.49 35.07 0.80
CA ASN A 302 33.17 35.64 0.50
C ASN A 302 31.99 34.67 0.71
N GLY A 303 32.24 33.48 1.28
CA GLY A 303 31.20 32.47 1.52
C GLY A 303 30.72 31.75 0.25
N VAL A 304 31.46 31.84 -0.85
CA VAL A 304 31.10 31.28 -2.16
C VAL A 304 31.87 29.99 -2.44
N LEU A 305 31.20 28.99 -3.01
CA LEU A 305 31.84 27.77 -3.50
C LEU A 305 32.69 28.02 -4.75
N TYR A 306 33.90 27.48 -4.72
CA TYR A 306 34.79 27.44 -5.86
C TYR A 306 35.28 26.02 -6.13
N THR A 307 35.26 25.62 -7.40
CA THR A 307 35.82 24.35 -7.87
C THR A 307 37.05 24.60 -8.74
N CYS A 308 38.16 23.94 -8.42
CA CYS A 308 39.39 24.02 -9.20
C CYS A 308 39.21 23.27 -10.53
N TYR A 309 39.40 23.92 -11.68
CA TYR A 309 39.22 23.26 -12.99
C TYR A 309 40.52 23.00 -13.75
N LYS A 310 41.64 23.54 -13.26
CA LYS A 310 42.93 23.50 -13.94
C LYS A 310 44.06 22.87 -13.11
N GLY A 311 43.90 22.79 -11.79
CA GLY A 311 44.97 22.43 -10.85
C GLY A 311 46.03 23.54 -10.75
N GLY A 312 46.58 23.77 -9.55
CA GLY A 312 47.63 24.79 -9.37
C GLY A 312 48.11 24.96 -7.92
N VAL A 313 49.34 25.44 -7.75
CA VAL A 313 49.92 25.81 -6.44
C VAL A 313 49.38 27.17 -6.03
N ASN A 314 48.76 27.26 -4.85
CA ASN A 314 48.36 28.56 -4.30
C ASN A 314 49.54 29.27 -3.66
N SER A 315 50.36 29.92 -4.48
CA SER A 315 51.38 30.84 -3.99
C SER A 315 50.75 32.23 -3.81
N THR A 316 50.50 32.62 -2.57
CA THR A 316 50.14 33.99 -2.10
C THR A 316 48.69 34.48 -2.31
N THR A 317 48.36 35.59 -1.66
CA THR A 317 47.04 36.25 -1.57
C THR A 317 46.40 36.63 -2.93
N THR A 318 47.15 36.58 -4.03
CA THR A 318 46.70 36.99 -5.38
C THR A 318 45.88 35.93 -6.14
N ASN A 319 45.92 34.65 -5.76
CA ASN A 319 45.20 33.57 -6.45
C ASN A 319 44.05 32.97 -5.61
N LYS A 320 43.65 33.68 -4.54
CA LYS A 320 42.51 33.32 -3.69
C LYS A 320 41.23 33.16 -4.53
N PRO A 321 40.37 32.15 -4.23
CA PRO A 321 39.10 31.95 -4.91
C PRO A 321 38.21 33.19 -4.83
N SER A 322 38.18 33.95 -5.92
CA SER A 322 37.32 35.11 -6.14
C SER A 322 37.04 35.29 -7.64
N LEU A 323 35.96 35.97 -8.01
CA LEU A 323 35.72 36.38 -9.40
C LEU A 323 36.31 37.75 -9.72
N GLU A 324 37.06 38.35 -8.79
CA GLU A 324 37.45 39.75 -8.86
C GLU A 324 38.85 39.95 -9.45
N ASN A 325 39.65 38.88 -9.57
CA ASN A 325 40.97 38.96 -10.18
C ASN A 325 41.19 37.89 -11.26
N THR A 326 42.00 38.25 -12.27
CA THR A 326 42.26 37.42 -13.46
C THR A 326 42.98 36.11 -13.13
N ALA A 327 43.78 36.09 -12.07
CA ALA A 327 44.58 34.93 -11.68
C ALA A 327 43.73 33.83 -11.03
N SER A 328 42.74 34.19 -10.22
CA SER A 328 41.74 33.29 -9.64
C SER A 328 40.84 32.69 -10.71
N ILE A 329 40.33 33.53 -11.62
CA ILE A 329 39.47 33.12 -12.76
C ILE A 329 40.16 32.06 -13.63
N ALA A 330 41.50 32.04 -13.67
CA ALA A 330 42.31 31.09 -14.43
C ALA A 330 42.44 29.69 -13.80
N ILE A 331 42.05 29.51 -12.54
CA ILE A 331 42.19 28.26 -11.77
C ILE A 331 40.84 27.78 -11.21
N TRP A 332 39.98 28.72 -10.83
CA TRP A 332 38.73 28.48 -10.13
C TRP A 332 37.50 28.81 -10.99
N ASN A 333 36.53 27.91 -10.95
CA ASN A 333 35.15 28.21 -11.29
C ASN A 333 34.42 28.57 -10.02
N ARG A 334 33.53 29.56 -10.09
CA ARG A 334 32.46 29.67 -9.10
C ARG A 334 31.47 28.51 -9.32
N GLY A 335 30.98 27.91 -8.24
CA GLY A 335 30.08 26.76 -8.28
C GLY A 335 30.79 25.40 -8.47
N SER A 336 30.03 24.34 -8.70
CA SER A 336 30.50 22.94 -8.65
C SER A 336 31.16 22.43 -9.95
N SER A 337 31.21 23.25 -11.00
CA SER A 337 31.75 22.84 -12.31
C SER A 337 33.27 22.62 -12.27
N GLY A 338 33.72 21.44 -12.72
CA GLY A 338 35.14 21.13 -12.96
C GLY A 338 35.65 21.52 -14.35
N GLU A 339 34.82 22.10 -15.21
CA GLU A 339 35.14 22.49 -16.60
C GLU A 339 35.46 23.97 -16.71
N ALA A 340 36.45 24.37 -17.52
CA ALA A 340 36.75 25.79 -17.74
C ALA A 340 35.58 26.51 -18.44
N ILE A 341 34.92 27.44 -17.75
CA ILE A 341 33.80 28.21 -18.32
C ILE A 341 34.31 29.57 -18.81
N PRO A 342 34.28 29.87 -20.11
CA PRO A 342 34.76 31.14 -20.65
C PRO A 342 33.81 32.30 -20.33
N LYS A 343 34.35 33.53 -20.24
CA LYS A 343 33.53 34.75 -20.18
C LYS A 343 32.74 34.90 -21.48
N TRP A 344 31.48 35.32 -21.38
CA TRP A 344 30.69 35.70 -22.54
C TRP A 344 31.35 36.88 -23.25
N ALA A 345 31.44 36.77 -24.56
CA ALA A 345 31.95 37.79 -25.47
C ALA A 345 30.94 38.01 -26.60
N ALA A 346 30.85 39.26 -27.06
CA ALA A 346 30.11 39.64 -28.27
C ALA A 346 30.81 39.12 -29.54
N GLY A 347 30.05 38.82 -30.59
CA GLY A 347 30.57 38.35 -31.89
C GLY A 347 30.98 36.86 -31.93
N LYS A 348 30.73 36.10 -30.86
CA LYS A 348 31.17 34.71 -30.72
C LYS A 348 30.00 33.75 -30.96
N SER A 349 30.26 32.66 -31.70
CA SER A 349 29.29 31.58 -31.87
C SER A 349 29.28 30.66 -30.65
N TYR A 350 28.07 30.41 -30.14
CA TYR A 350 27.79 29.49 -29.04
C TYR A 350 26.86 28.39 -29.55
N PRO A 351 27.31 27.12 -29.59
CA PRO A 351 26.42 26.01 -29.88
C PRO A 351 25.41 25.81 -28.73
N ALA A 352 24.29 25.15 -29.04
CA ALA A 352 23.33 24.72 -28.00
C ALA A 352 24.08 23.91 -26.92
N GLY A 353 23.81 24.22 -25.65
CA GLY A 353 24.47 23.62 -24.50
C GLY A 353 25.78 24.29 -24.07
N ALA A 354 26.35 25.22 -24.84
CA ALA A 354 27.56 25.95 -24.46
C ALA A 354 27.35 26.82 -23.21
N LYS A 355 28.30 26.77 -22.26
CA LYS A 355 28.26 27.52 -21.00
C LYS A 355 29.16 28.75 -21.07
N VAL A 356 28.70 29.87 -20.53
CA VAL A 356 29.45 31.14 -20.47
C VAL A 356 29.25 31.85 -19.15
N ARG A 357 30.24 32.63 -18.72
CA ARG A 357 30.12 33.55 -17.57
C ARG A 357 29.68 34.93 -18.03
N TYR A 358 28.60 35.47 -17.48
CA TYR A 358 28.16 36.86 -17.71
C TYR A 358 27.67 37.48 -16.41
N GLY A 359 28.21 38.65 -16.06
CA GLY A 359 28.02 39.21 -14.71
C GLY A 359 28.44 38.20 -13.63
N LYS A 360 27.57 38.00 -12.64
CA LYS A 360 27.77 37.06 -11.52
C LYS A 360 27.28 35.63 -11.81
N GLY A 361 26.65 35.39 -12.97
CA GLY A 361 25.99 34.13 -13.31
C GLY A 361 26.70 33.31 -14.40
N ILE A 362 26.32 32.04 -14.50
CA ILE A 362 26.71 31.14 -15.58
C ILE A 362 25.46 30.78 -16.38
N PHE A 363 25.54 30.96 -17.69
CA PHE A 363 24.43 30.76 -18.60
C PHE A 363 24.75 29.66 -19.59
N GLN A 364 23.75 28.85 -19.90
CA GLN A 364 23.83 27.82 -20.93
C GLN A 364 23.00 28.25 -22.14
N SER A 365 23.56 28.08 -23.33
CA SER A 365 22.86 28.40 -24.57
C SER A 365 21.74 27.39 -24.82
N ARG A 366 20.50 27.84 -25.01
CA ARG A 366 19.34 26.97 -25.34
C ARG A 366 19.38 26.44 -26.77
N LYS A 367 20.01 27.19 -27.66
CA LYS A 367 20.11 26.89 -29.09
C LYS A 367 21.34 27.56 -29.68
N SER A 368 21.93 26.94 -30.70
CA SER A 368 23.10 27.48 -31.38
C SER A 368 22.82 28.90 -31.91
N HIS A 369 23.65 29.86 -31.54
CA HIS A 369 23.53 31.25 -32.00
C HIS A 369 24.88 31.98 -31.95
N THR A 370 24.99 33.12 -32.64
CA THR A 370 26.14 34.02 -32.55
C THR A 370 25.74 35.26 -31.76
N SER A 371 26.49 35.60 -30.71
CA SER A 371 26.23 36.84 -29.96
C SER A 371 26.51 38.04 -30.85
N THR A 372 25.63 39.05 -30.81
CA THR A 372 25.82 40.31 -31.54
C THR A 372 26.21 41.42 -30.56
N ALA A 373 26.89 42.46 -31.04
CA ALA A 373 27.10 43.67 -30.25
C ALA A 373 25.75 44.38 -29.99
N ALA A 374 25.64 45.10 -28.87
CA ALA A 374 24.42 45.83 -28.52
C ALA A 374 24.00 46.79 -29.64
N VAL A 375 22.82 46.54 -30.23
CA VAL A 375 22.18 47.49 -31.16
C VAL A 375 21.07 48.21 -30.41
N GLN A 376 21.03 49.53 -30.53
CA GLN A 376 20.00 50.37 -29.93
C GLN A 376 18.66 50.16 -30.67
N GLY A 377 17.71 49.51 -30.01
CA GLY A 377 16.37 49.23 -30.55
C GLY A 377 15.39 50.40 -30.38
N ARG A 378 14.37 50.45 -31.25
CA ARG A 378 13.40 51.56 -31.45
C ARG A 378 12.44 51.86 -30.28
N TYR A 379 12.67 51.31 -29.08
CA TYR A 379 11.84 51.48 -27.88
C TYR A 379 12.65 51.68 -26.58
N GLY A 380 13.91 52.10 -26.67
CA GLY A 380 14.72 52.41 -25.47
C GLY A 380 15.20 51.20 -24.67
N LEU A 381 15.02 49.97 -25.17
CA LEU A 381 15.60 48.76 -24.58
C LEU A 381 16.95 48.43 -25.26
N VAL A 382 18.01 48.37 -24.46
CA VAL A 382 19.36 47.96 -24.88
C VAL A 382 19.57 46.47 -24.53
N GLY A 383 20.06 45.67 -25.48
CA GLY A 383 20.58 44.31 -25.25
C GLY A 383 20.32 43.35 -26.43
N GLY A 384 21.37 42.92 -27.13
CA GLY A 384 21.31 41.88 -28.16
C GLY A 384 21.85 40.56 -27.62
N ASN A 385 21.03 39.50 -27.56
CA ASN A 385 21.39 38.12 -27.16
C ASN A 385 22.38 37.97 -25.97
N GLU A 386 22.42 38.95 -25.06
CA GLU A 386 23.25 38.95 -23.85
C GLU A 386 22.65 37.98 -22.81
N PRO A 387 23.48 37.24 -22.05
CA PRO A 387 22.99 36.27 -21.07
C PRO A 387 22.41 36.95 -19.81
N VAL A 388 21.18 37.43 -19.91
CA VAL A 388 20.24 37.83 -18.83
C VAL A 388 18.90 38.28 -19.42
N ARG A 389 18.86 38.61 -20.72
CA ARG A 389 17.68 39.09 -21.44
C ARG A 389 17.51 38.31 -22.76
N GLY A 390 16.70 37.25 -22.76
CA GLY A 390 16.22 36.65 -24.01
C GLY A 390 15.88 35.16 -24.01
N GLN A 391 15.20 34.73 -25.07
CA GLN A 391 14.75 33.34 -25.32
C GLN A 391 15.88 32.36 -25.71
N THR A 392 17.14 32.80 -25.75
CA THR A 392 18.30 32.06 -26.29
C THR A 392 19.23 31.48 -25.22
N TRP A 393 19.12 31.93 -23.96
CA TRP A 393 19.96 31.49 -22.84
C TRP A 393 19.07 30.98 -21.69
N THR A 394 19.46 29.88 -21.07
CA THR A 394 18.97 29.46 -19.75
C THR A 394 20.02 29.85 -18.72
N SER A 395 19.58 30.25 -17.54
CA SER A 395 20.46 30.16 -16.37
C SER A 395 20.85 28.70 -16.20
N PHE A 396 22.14 28.42 -16.20
CA PHE A 396 22.65 27.11 -15.80
C PHE A 396 22.88 27.08 -14.29
N TRP A 397 23.24 28.25 -13.75
CA TRP A 397 23.31 28.56 -12.32
C TRP A 397 22.68 29.94 -12.13
N THR A 398 21.73 30.07 -11.21
CA THR A 398 21.23 31.36 -10.73
C THR A 398 21.23 31.35 -9.22
N ARG A 399 21.62 32.48 -8.62
CA ARG A 399 21.15 32.81 -7.30
C ARG A 399 20.72 34.26 -7.17
N SER A 400 20.04 34.50 -6.05
CA SER A 400 19.57 35.79 -5.56
C SER A 400 20.72 36.81 -5.51
N GLU A 401 20.36 38.10 -5.50
CA GLU A 401 21.28 39.24 -5.55
C GLU A 401 22.33 39.26 -4.40
N ALA A 402 22.18 38.39 -3.39
CA ALA A 402 23.01 38.25 -2.19
C ALA A 402 24.22 37.28 -2.30
N ASP A 403 24.57 36.81 -3.50
CA ASP A 403 25.92 36.29 -3.82
C ASP A 403 26.44 35.03 -3.09
N THR A 404 25.69 34.31 -2.28
CA THR A 404 26.06 32.92 -1.91
C THR A 404 25.57 31.98 -3.05
N ASP A 405 26.04 30.73 -3.30
CA ASP A 405 25.39 29.67 -4.16
C ASP A 405 25.94 28.30 -3.78
N LEU A 406 25.03 27.39 -3.41
CA LEU A 406 25.31 26.12 -2.75
C LEU A 406 24.63 24.93 -3.44
N SER A 407 24.01 25.14 -4.60
CA SER A 407 23.35 24.07 -5.36
C SER A 407 24.37 23.01 -5.81
N GLY A 408 24.16 21.76 -5.42
CA GLY A 408 25.09 20.65 -5.68
C GLY A 408 26.33 20.63 -4.79
N ILE A 409 26.31 21.34 -3.65
CA ILE A 409 27.26 21.11 -2.55
C ILE A 409 26.75 19.95 -1.71
N ASP A 410 27.59 18.94 -1.57
CA ASP A 410 27.39 17.84 -0.63
C ASP A 410 27.62 18.38 0.80
N PHE A 411 26.92 17.86 1.79
CA PHE A 411 27.07 18.27 3.18
C PHE A 411 27.70 17.15 3.99
N LYS A 412 28.20 17.52 5.17
CA LYS A 412 28.64 16.58 6.18
C LYS A 412 28.16 16.97 7.56
N LEU A 413 27.96 15.98 8.41
CA LEU A 413 27.84 16.18 9.84
C LEU A 413 29.19 15.90 10.48
N VAL A 414 29.64 16.85 11.31
CA VAL A 414 30.87 16.71 12.10
C VAL A 414 30.50 16.74 13.58
N ALA A 415 31.00 15.77 14.33
CA ALA A 415 30.76 15.63 15.76
C ALA A 415 32.03 15.90 16.58
N THR A 416 31.87 16.44 17.79
CA THR A 416 33.00 16.66 18.73
C THR A 416 33.49 15.37 19.39
N GLY A 417 32.69 14.31 19.35
CA GLY A 417 32.99 12.98 19.89
C GLY A 417 32.40 11.87 19.02
N ASP A 418 32.73 10.62 19.36
CA ASP A 418 32.33 9.44 18.59
C ASP A 418 30.81 9.22 18.72
N VAL A 419 30.09 9.33 17.62
CA VAL A 419 28.61 9.22 17.62
C VAL A 419 28.06 8.46 16.42
N PHE A 420 28.78 8.47 15.28
CA PHE A 420 28.36 7.82 14.04
C PHE A 420 28.82 6.38 13.95
N THR A 421 28.00 5.56 13.31
CA THR A 421 28.16 4.13 13.09
C THR A 421 27.92 3.80 11.62
N GLU A 422 28.33 2.60 11.17
CA GLU A 422 28.11 2.23 9.77
C GLU A 422 26.61 2.13 9.41
N GLU A 423 25.76 1.86 10.41
CA GLU A 423 24.32 1.67 10.28
C GLU A 423 23.53 2.98 10.16
N ASP A 424 24.19 4.13 10.35
CA ASP A 424 23.56 5.44 10.22
C ASP A 424 23.28 5.82 8.76
N VAL A 425 23.96 5.18 7.81
CA VAL A 425 23.78 5.41 6.37
C VAL A 425 22.35 5.07 5.94
N GLY A 426 21.70 6.02 5.29
CA GLY A 426 20.31 5.94 4.84
C GLY A 426 19.32 6.54 5.84
N ASN A 427 19.70 6.77 7.09
CA ASN A 427 18.80 7.32 8.10
C ASN A 427 18.80 8.86 8.08
N ILE A 428 17.72 9.44 8.61
CA ILE A 428 17.52 10.89 8.71
C ILE A 428 17.65 11.28 10.18
N TRP A 429 18.65 12.09 10.49
CA TRP A 429 18.86 12.70 11.79
C TRP A 429 18.17 14.07 11.83
N ARG A 430 17.74 14.51 13.01
CA ARG A 430 17.29 15.89 13.22
C ARG A 430 18.37 16.66 13.98
N VAL A 431 18.77 17.81 13.46
CA VAL A 431 19.78 18.70 14.07
C VAL A 431 19.15 20.07 14.29
N ASP A 432 19.09 20.49 15.54
CA ASP A 432 18.43 21.74 15.92
C ASP A 432 19.48 22.83 16.17
N VAL A 433 19.51 23.84 15.31
CA VAL A 433 20.46 24.95 15.39
C VAL A 433 19.79 26.22 15.93
N GLY A 434 20.52 26.97 16.75
CA GLY A 434 20.00 28.22 17.32
C GLY A 434 19.84 29.32 16.27
N THR A 435 18.69 30.00 16.28
CA THR A 435 18.38 31.13 15.38
C THR A 435 18.39 32.49 16.08
N SER A 436 18.75 32.53 17.36
CA SER A 436 18.71 33.76 18.17
C SER A 436 19.55 34.89 17.56
N GLY A 437 18.94 36.07 17.41
CA GLY A 437 19.60 37.27 16.89
C GLY A 437 19.63 37.39 15.36
N LEU A 438 19.09 36.42 14.62
CA LEU A 438 18.98 36.47 13.16
C LEU A 438 17.75 37.29 12.76
N TYR A 439 17.94 38.29 11.89
CA TYR A 439 16.85 39.11 11.38
C TYR A 439 17.19 39.73 10.02
N ALA A 440 16.17 39.94 9.19
CA ALA A 440 16.24 40.77 8.01
C ALA A 440 15.77 42.16 8.40
N LYS A 441 16.56 43.18 8.07
CA LYS A 441 16.24 44.57 8.38
C LYS A 441 16.38 45.41 7.12
N LEU A 442 15.36 46.24 6.88
CA LEU A 442 15.32 47.14 5.73
C LEU A 442 15.00 48.56 6.20
N ALA A 443 15.76 49.54 5.69
CA ALA A 443 15.44 50.96 5.87
C ALA A 443 14.29 51.33 4.93
N THR A 444 13.36 52.14 5.41
CA THR A 444 12.13 52.45 4.66
C THR A 444 12.17 53.84 4.03
N THR A 445 13.32 54.17 3.42
CA THR A 445 13.60 55.48 2.79
C THR A 445 13.60 55.41 1.25
N ALA A 446 13.46 54.22 0.67
CA ALA A 446 13.44 53.99 -0.77
C ALA A 446 12.74 52.65 -1.06
N THR A 447 12.31 52.45 -2.31
CA THR A 447 11.77 51.16 -2.77
C THR A 447 12.91 50.14 -2.82
N ALA A 448 12.81 49.09 -2.02
CA ALA A 448 13.88 48.11 -1.83
C ALA A 448 13.32 46.77 -1.31
N VAL A 449 14.15 45.73 -1.41
CA VAL A 449 13.87 44.39 -0.89
C VAL A 449 14.94 44.01 0.11
N SER A 450 14.58 43.36 1.21
CA SER A 450 15.53 42.88 2.22
C SER A 450 16.29 41.64 1.77
N GLU A 451 17.27 41.24 2.58
CA GLU A 451 17.80 39.87 2.51
C GLU A 451 16.68 38.85 2.78
N GLU A 452 16.84 37.67 2.18
CA GLU A 452 15.96 36.53 2.35
C GLU A 452 16.33 35.74 3.62
N MET A 453 15.31 35.29 4.35
CA MET A 453 15.48 34.50 5.55
C MET A 453 14.63 33.24 5.51
N PHE A 454 15.19 32.15 6.01
CA PHE A 454 14.44 30.93 6.22
C PHE A 454 13.85 30.91 7.63
N PHE A 455 12.54 30.68 7.72
CA PHE A 455 11.83 30.54 8.99
C PHE A 455 11.12 29.20 9.06
N GLN A 456 11.00 28.69 10.29
CA GLN A 456 10.25 27.49 10.64
C GLN A 456 9.44 27.78 11.91
N GLY A 457 8.13 27.52 11.89
CA GLY A 457 7.19 28.00 12.91
C GLY A 457 6.87 29.50 12.76
N ASP A 458 6.61 30.18 13.87
CA ASP A 458 6.17 31.57 13.87
C ASP A 458 7.33 32.55 13.59
N PHE A 459 7.00 33.68 12.98
CA PHE A 459 7.93 34.80 12.76
C PHE A 459 7.24 36.14 13.04
N LEU A 460 8.05 37.15 13.35
CA LEU A 460 7.59 38.47 13.74
C LEU A 460 8.09 39.52 12.75
N LEU A 461 7.15 40.31 12.20
CA LEU A 461 7.44 41.57 11.53
C LEU A 461 7.20 42.73 12.49
N THR A 462 8.20 43.61 12.64
CA THR A 462 8.07 44.85 13.39
C THR A 462 8.54 46.03 12.56
N THR A 463 7.86 47.17 12.69
CA THR A 463 8.40 48.44 12.25
C THR A 463 8.81 49.32 13.43
N ASN A 464 9.80 50.18 13.18
CA ASN A 464 10.28 51.13 14.17
C ASN A 464 10.54 52.48 13.51
N TRP A 465 9.71 53.46 13.86
CA TRP A 465 9.90 54.88 13.55
C TRP A 465 9.36 55.76 14.68
N ALA A 466 9.88 56.99 14.76
CA ALA A 466 9.38 58.00 15.67
C ALA A 466 8.07 58.62 15.14
N GLN A 467 7.28 59.23 16.03
CA GLN A 467 6.06 59.94 15.64
C GLN A 467 6.38 61.03 14.60
N GLY A 468 5.66 61.04 13.47
CA GLY A 468 5.88 61.97 12.36
C GLY A 468 6.93 61.52 11.34
N TYR A 469 7.54 60.35 11.52
CA TYR A 469 8.60 59.81 10.66
C TYR A 469 8.25 58.47 10.00
N ALA A 470 6.98 58.03 10.03
CA ALA A 470 6.57 56.85 9.27
C ALA A 470 6.86 57.03 7.77
N MET A 471 7.12 55.93 7.06
CA MET A 471 7.15 55.97 5.59
C MET A 471 5.73 56.18 5.07
N ILE A 472 5.58 56.76 3.88
CA ILE A 472 4.34 56.70 3.09
C ILE A 472 4.62 55.74 1.94
N GLY A 473 3.83 54.67 1.84
CA GLY A 473 4.09 53.56 0.91
C GLY A 473 3.41 52.26 1.33
N THR A 474 3.85 51.15 0.76
CA THR A 474 3.36 49.81 1.12
C THR A 474 4.52 48.88 1.47
N ILE A 475 4.43 48.22 2.61
CA ILE A 475 5.33 47.11 2.99
C ILE A 475 4.65 45.81 2.61
N PHE A 476 5.32 44.97 1.83
CA PHE A 476 4.91 43.60 1.54
C PHE A 476 5.79 42.61 2.30
N VAL A 477 5.15 41.56 2.79
CA VAL A 477 5.85 40.31 3.14
C VAL A 477 5.72 39.38 1.95
N GLU A 478 6.87 38.92 1.46
CA GLU A 478 6.93 37.96 0.36
C GLU A 478 7.40 36.61 0.89
N GLU A 479 6.79 35.54 0.38
CA GLU A 479 7.08 34.14 0.68
C GLU A 479 7.63 33.43 -0.57
N SER A 480 8.53 32.49 -0.36
CA SER A 480 9.02 31.58 -1.39
C SER A 480 9.24 30.17 -0.81
N LEU A 481 8.70 29.15 -1.47
CA LEU A 481 8.90 27.74 -1.09
C LEU A 481 10.19 27.14 -1.67
N ASP A 482 10.70 27.71 -2.76
CA ASP A 482 11.89 27.25 -3.49
C ASP A 482 13.09 28.21 -3.34
N GLY A 483 12.88 29.38 -2.71
CA GLY A 483 13.86 30.47 -2.61
C GLY A 483 14.05 31.27 -3.90
N VAL A 484 13.24 31.01 -4.94
CA VAL A 484 13.40 31.59 -6.29
C VAL A 484 12.12 32.30 -6.71
N THR A 485 10.98 31.66 -6.51
CA THR A 485 9.65 32.14 -6.88
C THR A 485 9.02 32.81 -5.67
N TRP A 486 8.80 34.12 -5.76
CA TRP A 486 8.31 34.94 -4.65
C TRP A 486 6.85 35.36 -4.85
N GLN A 487 6.05 35.25 -3.79
CA GLN A 487 4.65 35.64 -3.76
C GLN A 487 4.40 36.62 -2.61
N LYS A 488 3.64 37.69 -2.88
CA LYS A 488 3.23 38.66 -1.84
C LYS A 488 2.08 38.04 -1.01
N ILE A 489 2.32 37.75 0.27
CA ILE A 489 1.34 37.11 1.15
C ILE A 489 0.62 38.09 2.09
N ARG A 490 1.22 39.27 2.31
CA ARG A 490 0.67 40.29 3.21
C ARG A 490 1.16 41.67 2.76
N SER A 491 0.32 42.69 2.95
CA SER A 491 0.65 44.09 2.69
C SER A 491 0.22 44.99 3.85
N PHE A 492 1.05 45.97 4.19
CA PHE A 492 0.75 47.03 5.15
C PHE A 492 0.92 48.37 4.45
N VAL A 493 -0.16 49.14 4.35
CA VAL A 493 -0.15 50.46 3.73
C VAL A 493 -0.02 51.50 4.84
N THR A 494 0.95 52.40 4.68
CA THR A 494 1.09 53.60 5.52
C THR A 494 0.83 54.82 4.64
N SER A 495 -0.17 55.62 5.00
CA SER A 495 -0.66 56.76 4.20
C SER A 495 -0.35 58.11 4.83
N ASP A 496 0.00 58.13 6.13
CA ASP A 496 0.36 59.33 6.88
C ASP A 496 1.70 59.12 7.61
N ASN A 497 2.52 60.16 7.71
CA ASN A 497 3.79 60.07 8.43
C ASN A 497 3.63 59.94 9.96
N HIS A 498 2.41 60.05 10.48
CA HIS A 498 2.04 59.79 11.88
C HIS A 498 1.47 58.38 12.12
N ASP A 499 1.42 57.52 11.10
CA ASP A 499 0.98 56.14 11.27
C ASP A 499 1.85 55.40 12.33
N GLY A 500 1.22 54.59 13.17
CA GLY A 500 1.90 53.89 14.27
C GLY A 500 2.79 52.74 13.81
N ASN A 501 3.65 52.25 14.72
CA ASN A 501 4.45 51.06 14.45
C ASN A 501 3.55 49.84 14.22
N ILE A 502 3.97 49.00 13.27
CA ILE A 502 3.31 47.76 12.91
C ILE A 502 4.01 46.62 13.64
N SER A 503 3.24 45.72 14.23
CA SER A 503 3.72 44.44 14.78
C SER A 503 2.79 43.35 14.32
N TRP A 504 3.33 42.34 13.63
CA TRP A 504 2.55 41.26 13.07
C TRP A 504 3.29 39.93 13.17
N THR A 505 2.61 38.92 13.72
CA THR A 505 3.11 37.54 13.74
C THR A 505 2.55 36.79 12.54
N GLY A 506 3.43 36.15 11.78
CA GLY A 506 3.09 35.21 10.73
C GLY A 506 3.46 33.79 11.13
N GLU A 507 2.79 32.81 10.52
CA GLU A 507 3.09 31.39 10.68
C GLU A 507 3.70 30.88 9.38
N THR A 508 4.66 29.95 9.49
CA THR A 508 5.24 29.27 8.34
C THR A 508 4.75 27.83 8.22
N PRO A 509 4.87 27.20 7.04
CA PRO A 509 4.74 25.76 6.92
C PRO A 509 5.70 25.05 7.90
N ALA A 510 5.32 23.89 8.42
CA ALA A 510 6.16 23.15 9.37
C ALA A 510 7.52 22.74 8.79
N ALA A 511 7.61 22.52 7.48
CA ALA A 511 8.86 22.27 6.75
C ALA A 511 9.73 23.55 6.58
N GLY A 512 9.19 24.72 6.93
CA GLY A 512 9.79 26.03 6.76
C GLY A 512 9.62 26.61 5.35
N ALA A 513 9.89 27.90 5.21
CA ALA A 513 9.89 28.61 3.93
C ALA A 513 10.79 29.85 3.98
N TRP A 514 11.09 30.41 2.80
CA TRP A 514 11.86 31.64 2.65
C TRP A 514 10.95 32.87 2.69
N TYR A 515 11.35 33.89 3.43
CA TYR A 515 10.64 35.15 3.56
C TYR A 515 11.56 36.34 3.34
N ARG A 516 11.00 37.43 2.82
CA ARG A 516 11.69 38.72 2.72
C ARG A 516 10.69 39.87 2.79
N ILE A 517 11.23 41.06 3.02
CA ILE A 517 10.48 42.30 3.08
C ILE A 517 10.64 43.02 1.74
N ASN A 518 9.53 43.47 1.15
CA ASN A 518 9.54 44.33 -0.04
C ASN A 518 8.84 45.64 0.28
N VAL A 519 9.58 46.76 0.26
CA VAL A 519 9.04 48.10 0.51
C VAL A 519 8.84 48.80 -0.81
N GLU A 520 7.61 49.22 -1.09
CA GLU A 520 7.25 50.15 -2.15
C GLU A 520 7.07 51.56 -1.56
N PHE A 521 8.09 52.40 -1.73
CA PHE A 521 8.20 53.70 -1.07
C PHE A 521 7.65 54.83 -1.93
N THR A 522 6.98 55.79 -1.29
CA THR A 522 6.56 57.06 -1.90
C THR A 522 7.28 58.25 -1.31
N SER A 523 7.26 58.43 0.02
CA SER A 523 7.90 59.56 0.73
C SER A 523 8.05 59.28 2.25
N GLY A 524 8.69 60.18 3.01
CA GLY A 524 8.85 60.04 4.47
C GLY A 524 9.94 59.06 4.90
N GLY A 525 9.79 58.45 6.09
CA GLY A 525 10.61 57.30 6.51
C GLY A 525 12.03 57.57 7.01
N ALA A 526 12.39 58.82 7.34
CA ALA A 526 13.74 59.12 7.85
C ALA A 526 14.00 58.45 9.22
N GLY A 527 14.96 57.51 9.27
CA GLY A 527 15.26 56.70 10.46
C GLY A 527 14.29 55.55 10.70
N ALA A 528 13.29 55.37 9.82
CA ALA A 528 12.30 54.31 9.89
C ALA A 528 12.85 52.99 9.36
N THR A 529 12.55 51.89 10.05
CA THR A 529 13.00 50.55 9.67
C THR A 529 11.90 49.53 9.81
N VAL A 530 11.98 48.47 9.01
CA VAL A 530 11.17 47.26 9.14
C VAL A 530 12.11 46.08 9.37
N ARG A 531 11.73 45.21 10.31
CA ARG A 531 12.48 44.03 10.73
C ARG A 531 11.59 42.80 10.61
N LEU A 532 12.18 41.71 10.15
CA LEU A 532 11.57 40.39 10.08
C LEU A 532 12.49 39.42 10.83
N GLU A 533 11.97 38.69 11.80
CA GLU A 533 12.77 37.80 12.67
C GLU A 533 11.98 36.54 13.07
N PRO A 534 12.64 35.41 13.35
CA PRO A 534 11.94 34.22 13.82
C PRO A 534 11.41 34.46 15.25
N ALA A 535 10.19 34.01 15.53
CA ALA A 535 9.64 34.06 16.88
C ALA A 535 10.20 32.92 17.75
N THR A 536 10.61 31.82 17.13
CA THR A 536 11.31 30.70 17.76
C THR A 536 12.83 30.87 17.66
N SER A 537 13.56 30.33 18.64
CA SER A 537 15.04 30.43 18.70
C SER A 537 15.76 29.21 18.11
N VAL A 538 15.05 28.32 17.40
CA VAL A 538 15.60 27.06 16.89
C VAL A 538 15.09 26.80 15.47
N LEU A 539 15.99 26.32 14.61
CA LEU A 539 15.69 25.77 13.30
C LEU A 539 16.03 24.27 13.32
N ALA A 540 15.04 23.43 13.02
CA ALA A 540 15.22 21.98 12.96
C ALA A 540 15.58 21.55 11.53
N LEU A 541 16.75 20.92 11.38
CA LEU A 541 17.27 20.46 10.09
C LEU A 541 17.23 18.94 10.01
N PRO A 542 16.45 18.36 9.08
CA PRO A 542 16.53 16.94 8.77
C PRO A 542 17.76 16.68 7.88
N PHE A 543 18.72 15.93 8.40
CA PHE A 543 19.95 15.56 7.71
C PHE A 543 19.94 14.07 7.35
N LYS A 544 19.88 13.76 6.07
CA LYS A 544 19.98 12.39 5.55
C LYS A 544 21.44 12.00 5.41
N ILE A 545 21.86 10.95 6.12
CA ILE A 545 23.22 10.42 5.98
C ILE A 545 23.28 9.52 4.75
N GLU A 546 24.23 9.76 3.86
CA GLU A 546 24.34 9.06 2.57
C GLU A 546 25.60 8.20 2.48
N SER A 547 26.67 8.58 3.19
CA SER A 547 27.88 7.76 3.25
C SER A 547 28.73 7.99 4.50
N ASN A 548 29.42 6.93 4.90
CA ASN A 548 30.43 6.96 5.95
C ASN A 548 31.74 7.56 5.45
N VAL A 549 32.47 8.23 6.34
CA VAL A 549 33.85 8.64 6.09
C VAL A 549 34.79 7.61 6.71
N TYR A 550 35.82 7.19 5.97
CA TYR A 550 36.83 6.26 6.47
C TYR A 550 38.22 6.90 6.44
N ASN A 551 38.97 6.72 7.53
CA ASN A 551 40.36 7.13 7.66
C ASN A 551 41.24 5.87 7.63
N SER A 552 42.00 5.66 6.56
CA SER A 552 42.86 4.47 6.37
C SER A 552 42.11 3.13 6.56
N GLY A 553 40.87 3.05 6.08
CA GLY A 553 40.02 1.85 6.18
C GLY A 553 39.29 1.68 7.52
N VAL A 554 39.45 2.60 8.46
CA VAL A 554 38.71 2.61 9.74
C VAL A 554 37.62 3.68 9.68
N LEU A 555 36.40 3.33 10.12
CA LEU A 555 35.27 4.27 10.18
C LEU A 555 35.64 5.51 11.02
N ASN A 556 35.45 6.69 10.45
CA ASN A 556 35.49 7.95 11.17
C ASN A 556 34.15 8.15 11.90
N LYS A 557 34.12 7.84 13.19
CA LYS A 557 32.91 7.96 14.03
C LYS A 557 32.48 9.40 14.32
N ARG A 558 33.19 10.38 13.79
CA ARG A 558 32.95 11.82 13.99
C ARG A 558 32.57 12.57 12.74
N GLU A 559 32.56 11.89 11.58
CA GLU A 559 32.23 12.54 10.32
C GLU A 559 31.45 11.60 9.40
N VAL A 560 30.34 12.10 8.86
CA VAL A 560 29.52 11.42 7.85
C VAL A 560 29.09 12.41 6.79
N LYS A 561 28.90 11.94 5.56
CA LYS A 561 28.45 12.75 4.43
C LYS A 561 26.98 12.53 4.16
N GLY A 562 26.30 13.55 3.67
CA GLY A 562 24.87 13.51 3.42
C GLY A 562 24.29 14.80 2.89
N SER A 563 22.98 14.92 3.00
CA SER A 563 22.20 16.04 2.48
C SER A 563 21.20 16.54 3.51
N ILE A 564 20.88 17.84 3.46
CA ILE A 564 19.78 18.40 4.24
C ILE A 564 18.51 18.29 3.39
N ILE A 565 17.45 17.72 3.96
CA ILE A 565 16.15 17.66 3.29
C ILE A 565 15.47 19.03 3.48
N MET A 566 15.30 19.76 2.39
CA MET A 566 14.67 21.08 2.41
C MET A 566 13.38 21.05 1.58
N PRO A 567 12.36 21.84 1.95
CA PRO A 567 11.13 21.95 1.18
C PRO A 567 11.42 22.41 -0.26
N SER A 568 10.71 21.81 -1.23
CA SER A 568 10.84 22.09 -2.67
C SER A 568 12.27 22.01 -3.21
N ASN A 569 13.16 21.23 -2.58
CA ASN A 569 14.60 21.19 -2.88
C ASN A 569 15.28 22.57 -2.82
N SER A 570 14.78 23.46 -1.96
CA SER A 570 15.39 24.76 -1.70
C SER A 570 16.77 24.60 -1.05
N LEU A 571 17.57 25.66 -1.06
CA LEU A 571 18.90 25.63 -0.47
C LEU A 571 18.81 25.69 1.05
N PRO A 572 19.75 25.09 1.79
CA PRO A 572 19.78 25.24 3.24
C PRO A 572 20.16 26.68 3.64
N PRO A 573 19.61 27.18 4.76
CA PRO A 573 19.95 28.50 5.29
C PRO A 573 21.45 28.62 5.58
N PRO A 574 22.18 29.58 4.97
CA PRO A 574 23.63 29.72 5.18
C PRO A 574 24.03 29.95 6.64
N ASN A 575 23.17 30.66 7.39
CA ASN A 575 23.33 30.96 8.82
C ASN A 575 23.17 29.72 9.72
N ALA A 576 22.71 28.59 9.20
CA ALA A 576 22.64 27.33 9.93
C ALA A 576 23.92 26.47 9.78
N ILE A 577 24.76 26.77 8.78
CA ILE A 577 25.95 25.98 8.46
C ILE A 577 27.13 26.41 9.34
N GLY A 578 27.85 25.43 9.89
CA GLY A 578 28.96 25.65 10.84
C GLY A 578 28.50 25.98 12.26
N VAL A 579 27.19 25.97 12.53
CA VAL A 579 26.65 26.17 13.87
C VAL A 579 26.75 24.86 14.65
N SER A 580 27.48 24.89 15.77
CA SER A 580 27.60 23.75 16.69
C SER A 580 26.41 23.71 17.65
N THR A 581 25.80 22.53 17.80
CA THR A 581 24.67 22.30 18.69
C THR A 581 24.79 20.96 19.41
N SER A 582 24.35 20.92 20.68
CA SER A 582 24.15 19.67 21.44
C SER A 582 22.77 19.08 21.22
N ILE A 583 21.86 19.83 20.60
CA ILE A 583 20.45 19.45 20.40
C ILE A 583 20.35 18.75 19.05
N PHE A 584 20.42 17.43 19.09
CA PHE A 584 20.18 16.58 17.93
C PHE A 584 19.47 15.30 18.35
N TYR A 585 18.78 14.68 17.41
CA TYR A 585 17.96 13.52 17.63
C TYR A 585 18.33 12.44 16.62
N LYS A 586 18.53 11.22 17.13
CA LYS A 586 18.78 10.05 16.30
C LYS A 586 17.47 9.53 15.69
N PRO A 587 17.53 8.88 14.52
CA PRO A 587 16.36 8.24 13.92
C PRO A 587 15.80 7.17 14.86
N ALA A 588 14.48 7.10 15.00
CA ALA A 588 13.84 5.99 15.70
C ALA A 588 13.87 4.69 14.88
N PHE A 589 13.99 4.80 13.56
CA PHE A 589 13.98 3.69 12.61
C PHE A 589 15.37 3.49 12.03
N SER A 590 16.01 2.38 12.39
CA SER A 590 17.37 2.05 11.97
C SER A 590 17.55 0.53 11.94
N ALA A 591 18.64 0.05 11.32
CA ALA A 591 18.98 -1.38 11.35
C ALA A 591 19.23 -1.87 12.80
N GLN A 592 19.80 -1.00 13.64
CA GLN A 592 20.12 -1.25 15.05
C GLN A 592 18.84 -1.39 15.89
N ASP A 593 18.02 -0.34 15.89
CA ASP A 593 16.84 -0.24 16.76
C ASP A 593 15.61 -0.94 16.19
N GLY A 594 15.71 -1.38 14.94
CA GLY A 594 14.65 -1.99 14.17
C GLY A 594 13.70 -0.97 13.57
N TYR A 595 12.71 -1.51 12.86
CA TYR A 595 11.70 -0.75 12.14
C TYR A 595 10.33 -0.95 12.80
N PRO A 596 9.33 -0.09 12.55
CA PRO A 596 8.05 -0.21 13.21
C PRO A 596 7.37 -1.53 12.82
N ARG A 597 6.77 -2.19 13.81
CA ARG A 597 5.98 -3.40 13.61
C ARG A 597 4.57 -3.06 13.11
N ALA A 598 4.00 -1.96 13.59
CA ALA A 598 2.61 -1.62 13.36
C ALA A 598 2.44 -0.23 12.74
N VAL A 599 1.37 -0.09 11.94
CA VAL A 599 1.01 1.14 11.25
C VAL A 599 -0.51 1.33 11.27
N GLY A 600 -0.99 2.57 11.34
CA GLY A 600 -2.41 2.89 11.26
C GLY A 600 -2.66 4.37 10.95
N PHE A 601 -3.83 4.68 10.42
CA PHE A 601 -4.30 6.06 10.25
C PHE A 601 -5.38 6.37 11.28
N HIS A 602 -5.26 7.48 11.99
CA HIS A 602 -6.26 7.96 12.95
C HIS A 602 -6.18 9.47 13.10
N ASP A 603 -7.35 10.13 13.10
CA ASP A 603 -7.51 11.58 13.29
C ASP A 603 -6.60 12.43 12.37
N SER A 604 -6.64 12.15 11.07
CA SER A 604 -5.81 12.79 10.04
C SER A 604 -4.30 12.70 10.28
N ARG A 605 -3.82 11.65 10.94
CA ARG A 605 -2.40 11.37 11.19
C ARG A 605 -2.03 9.95 10.81
N LEU A 606 -0.81 9.78 10.30
CA LEU A 606 -0.16 8.48 10.12
C LEU A 606 0.56 8.10 11.40
N TRP A 607 0.30 6.90 11.90
CA TRP A 607 0.91 6.36 13.11
C TRP A 607 1.82 5.18 12.79
N PHE A 608 3.02 5.20 13.35
CA PHE A 608 3.93 4.05 13.42
C PHE A 608 4.14 3.64 14.87
N ALA A 609 4.36 2.35 15.12
CA ALA A 609 4.57 1.87 16.48
C ALA A 609 5.44 0.61 16.56
N GLY A 610 6.16 0.52 17.69
CA GLY A 610 6.88 -0.66 18.15
C GLY A 610 8.09 -1.01 17.29
N THR A 611 9.27 -0.49 17.63
CA THR A 611 10.55 -0.97 17.07
C THR A 611 11.14 -2.06 17.95
N ARG A 612 12.27 -2.68 17.55
CA ARG A 612 12.92 -3.74 18.34
C ARG A 612 13.42 -3.20 19.69
N SER A 613 14.02 -2.01 19.70
CA SER A 613 14.53 -1.37 20.92
C SER A 613 13.43 -0.64 21.70
N TYR A 614 12.38 -0.15 21.02
CA TYR A 614 11.30 0.63 21.62
C TYR A 614 9.92 0.01 21.31
N PRO A 615 9.62 -1.19 21.84
CA PRO A 615 8.44 -1.97 21.47
C PRO A 615 7.10 -1.38 21.91
N ALA A 616 7.11 -0.47 22.89
CA ALA A 616 5.94 0.21 23.43
C ALA A 616 5.81 1.69 22.99
N ARG A 617 6.71 2.18 22.12
CA ARG A 617 6.72 3.56 21.64
C ARG A 617 5.94 3.70 20.33
N MET A 618 5.29 4.83 20.17
CA MET A 618 4.43 5.21 19.05
C MET A 618 4.80 6.60 18.57
N TRP A 619 4.70 6.83 17.26
CA TRP A 619 4.97 8.12 16.63
C TRP A 619 3.83 8.45 15.68
N ALA A 620 3.31 9.67 15.74
CA ALA A 620 2.27 10.20 14.88
C ALA A 620 2.83 11.34 14.03
N SER A 621 2.47 11.35 12.75
CA SER A 621 2.76 12.47 11.86
C SER A 621 2.02 13.72 12.31
N GLN A 622 2.36 14.86 11.72
CA GLN A 622 1.51 16.05 11.73
C GLN A 622 0.14 15.76 11.06
N VAL A 623 -0.83 16.62 11.35
CA VAL A 623 -2.16 16.55 10.74
C VAL A 623 -2.05 16.82 9.24
N GLU A 624 -2.55 15.90 8.42
CA GLU A 624 -2.56 15.94 6.94
C GLU A 624 -1.19 15.99 6.25
N ASP A 625 -0.11 16.25 6.98
CA ASP A 625 1.28 16.10 6.53
C ASP A 625 1.86 14.76 7.02
N TYR A 626 1.48 13.68 6.33
CA TYR A 626 1.72 12.30 6.77
C TYR A 626 3.20 11.88 6.81
N TYR A 627 4.11 12.66 6.24
CA TYR A 627 5.54 12.34 6.17
C TYR A 627 6.40 13.20 7.09
N ASN A 628 5.77 14.06 7.88
CA ASN A 628 6.41 14.94 8.84
C ASN A 628 6.06 14.49 10.27
N PHE A 629 7.03 13.93 10.98
CA PHE A 629 6.88 13.46 12.36
C PHE A 629 7.50 14.42 13.38
N MET A 630 7.74 15.67 13.02
CA MET A 630 8.32 16.65 13.94
C MET A 630 7.35 16.92 15.10
N PRO A 631 7.74 16.60 16.35
CA PRO A 631 6.92 16.89 17.51
C PRO A 631 6.91 18.38 17.81
N GLY A 632 5.83 18.85 18.42
CA GLY A 632 5.65 20.26 18.76
C GLY A 632 4.45 20.46 19.68
N SER A 633 4.19 21.73 20.03
CA SER A 633 3.10 22.11 20.93
C SER A 633 1.84 22.58 20.22
N LEU A 634 1.86 22.71 18.88
CA LEU A 634 0.67 23.10 18.13
C LEU A 634 -0.28 21.90 18.02
N ASP A 635 -1.56 22.19 17.90
CA ASP A 635 -2.59 21.14 17.79
C ASP A 635 -2.38 20.22 16.58
N THR A 636 -1.69 20.71 15.55
CA THR A 636 -1.35 19.98 14.32
C THR A 636 0.02 19.29 14.35
N SER A 637 0.88 19.59 15.34
CA SER A 637 2.25 19.06 15.43
C SER A 637 2.27 17.53 15.58
N GLY A 638 3.38 16.89 15.20
CA GLY A 638 3.57 15.46 15.36
C GLY A 638 3.57 15.07 16.84
N MET A 639 3.43 13.78 17.11
CA MET A 639 3.40 13.28 18.48
C MET A 639 4.30 12.07 18.64
N ASP A 640 4.86 11.92 19.82
CA ASP A 640 5.49 10.69 20.26
C ASP A 640 4.96 10.30 21.64
N LEU A 641 4.76 9.00 21.85
CA LEU A 641 4.16 8.48 23.06
C LEU A 641 4.73 7.10 23.37
N THR A 642 5.02 6.84 24.64
CA THR A 642 5.33 5.49 25.12
C THR A 642 4.19 5.00 26.01
N LEU A 643 3.68 3.79 25.73
CA LEU A 643 2.66 3.17 26.56
C LEU A 643 3.25 2.78 27.92
N ALA A 644 2.81 3.47 28.98
CA ALA A 644 3.27 3.24 30.35
C ALA A 644 2.60 2.01 30.97
N ALA A 645 3.00 0.82 30.53
CA ALA A 645 2.51 -0.45 31.06
C ALA A 645 3.35 -0.94 32.26
N VAL A 646 2.76 -1.76 33.15
CA VAL A 646 3.49 -2.41 34.25
C VAL A 646 4.49 -3.46 33.73
N GLN A 647 4.14 -4.11 32.62
CA GLN A 647 4.98 -5.08 31.92
C GLN A 647 5.36 -4.52 30.55
N SER A 648 6.60 -4.78 30.11
CA SER A 648 7.01 -4.45 28.74
C SER A 648 6.23 -5.33 27.76
N ASN A 649 5.27 -4.74 27.06
CA ASN A 649 4.46 -5.40 26.06
C ASN A 649 4.76 -4.85 24.66
N ASP A 650 4.98 -5.75 23.71
CA ASP A 650 5.23 -5.39 22.33
C ASP A 650 3.94 -4.98 21.65
N ILE A 651 3.89 -3.79 21.06
CA ILE A 651 2.77 -3.39 20.19
C ILE A 651 2.73 -4.32 18.98
N GLN A 652 1.56 -4.89 18.69
CA GLN A 652 1.32 -5.88 17.63
C GLN A 652 0.59 -5.29 16.42
N TRP A 653 -0.37 -4.39 16.66
CA TRP A 653 -1.17 -3.75 15.61
C TRP A 653 -1.75 -2.43 16.11
N LEU A 654 -2.12 -1.57 15.17
CA LEU A 654 -2.85 -0.32 15.38
C LEU A 654 -4.15 -0.35 14.58
N CYS A 655 -5.25 0.09 15.17
CA CYS A 655 -6.53 0.19 14.45
C CYS A 655 -7.35 1.38 14.93
N SER A 656 -7.69 2.28 14.00
CA SER A 656 -8.64 3.37 14.27
C SER A 656 -10.05 2.83 14.41
N PHE A 657 -10.69 3.10 15.55
CA PHE A 657 -12.01 2.60 15.90
C PHE A 657 -12.82 3.66 16.64
N ASN A 658 -13.86 4.17 15.97
CA ASN A 658 -14.67 5.30 16.44
C ASN A 658 -13.77 6.49 16.81
N ARG A 659 -13.85 6.97 18.06
CA ARG A 659 -13.09 8.12 18.58
C ARG A 659 -11.66 7.82 19.04
N ALA A 660 -11.24 6.56 19.05
CA ALA A 660 -9.97 6.16 19.63
C ALA A 660 -9.12 5.36 18.64
N LEU A 661 -7.81 5.53 18.73
CA LEU A 661 -6.86 4.59 18.17
C LEU A 661 -6.73 3.43 19.15
N VAL A 662 -7.17 2.24 18.76
CA VAL A 662 -7.01 1.02 19.56
C VAL A 662 -5.65 0.40 19.24
N VAL A 663 -4.92 0.06 20.29
CA VAL A 663 -3.57 -0.50 20.22
C VAL A 663 -3.57 -1.87 20.87
N GLY A 664 -3.31 -2.90 20.07
CA GLY A 664 -3.12 -4.26 20.59
C GLY A 664 -1.66 -4.51 20.91
N THR A 665 -1.38 -4.94 22.13
CA THR A 665 -0.04 -5.31 22.57
C THR A 665 0.01 -6.80 22.91
N SER A 666 1.20 -7.37 23.16
CA SER A 666 1.36 -8.78 23.54
C SER A 666 0.61 -9.19 24.82
N GLY A 667 0.28 -8.23 25.69
CA GLY A 667 -0.37 -8.49 26.99
C GLY A 667 -1.66 -7.69 27.24
N GLU A 668 -1.85 -6.55 26.59
CA GLU A 668 -2.94 -5.61 26.89
C GLU A 668 -3.49 -4.94 25.63
N GLU A 669 -4.73 -4.48 25.70
CA GLU A 669 -5.35 -3.64 24.67
C GLU A 669 -5.61 -2.24 25.23
N TRP A 670 -5.17 -1.23 24.49
CA TRP A 670 -5.17 0.16 24.90
C TRP A 670 -6.04 1.01 23.97
N THR A 671 -6.58 2.10 24.49
CA THR A 671 -7.15 3.18 23.67
C THR A 671 -6.27 4.42 23.80
N VAL A 672 -5.99 5.05 22.67
CA VAL A 672 -5.36 6.36 22.58
C VAL A 672 -6.42 7.35 22.08
N ASP A 673 -6.77 8.31 22.92
CA ASP A 673 -7.84 9.30 22.69
C ASP A 673 -7.51 10.64 23.36
N SER A 674 -8.30 11.68 23.11
CA SER A 674 -8.13 13.02 23.70
C SER A 674 -8.67 13.14 25.14
N GLY A 675 -9.29 12.09 25.67
CA GLY A 675 -9.93 12.05 26.97
C GLY A 675 -11.34 12.63 27.04
N THR A 676 -11.81 13.34 26.02
CA THR A 676 -13.13 13.98 25.95
C THR A 676 -13.77 13.71 24.58
N GLU A 677 -15.10 13.60 24.50
CA GLU A 677 -15.78 13.08 23.30
C GLU A 677 -15.73 14.00 22.07
N ASP A 678 -15.59 15.31 22.25
CA ASP A 678 -15.67 16.29 21.15
C ASP A 678 -14.34 17.00 20.84
N LEU A 679 -13.24 16.55 21.43
CA LEU A 679 -11.93 17.16 21.23
C LEU A 679 -11.07 16.33 20.29
N ALA A 680 -10.45 17.01 19.34
CA ALA A 680 -9.42 16.42 18.47
C ALA A 680 -8.22 15.92 19.28
N LEU A 681 -7.53 14.95 18.72
CA LEU A 681 -6.28 14.44 19.29
C LEU A 681 -5.15 15.41 18.97
N THR A 682 -4.61 16.03 20.02
CA THR A 682 -3.51 17.01 19.94
C THR A 682 -2.37 16.57 20.86
N PRO A 683 -1.14 17.08 20.65
CA PRO A 683 -0.01 16.72 21.51
C PRO A 683 -0.29 16.94 23.00
N THR A 684 -1.10 17.94 23.35
CA THR A 684 -1.46 18.27 24.74
C THR A 684 -2.66 17.49 25.28
N SER A 685 -3.56 17.01 24.41
CA SER A 685 -4.76 16.25 24.81
C SER A 685 -4.56 14.73 24.79
N LEU A 686 -3.46 14.23 24.20
CA LEU A 686 -3.15 12.81 24.06
C LEU A 686 -3.20 12.03 25.38
N ARG A 687 -4.02 10.99 25.45
CA ARG A 687 -4.12 10.05 26.59
C ARG A 687 -4.15 8.60 26.09
N ALA A 688 -3.24 7.78 26.60
CA ALA A 688 -3.30 6.32 26.46
C ALA A 688 -3.86 5.69 27.74
N ARG A 689 -4.83 4.78 27.60
CA ARG A 689 -5.43 4.05 28.73
C ARG A 689 -5.53 2.55 28.41
N PRO A 690 -5.08 1.65 29.31
CA PRO A 690 -5.32 0.24 29.15
C PRO A 690 -6.81 -0.04 29.36
N ARG A 691 -7.40 -0.88 28.53
CA ARG A 691 -8.82 -1.29 28.62
C ARG A 691 -8.96 -2.75 28.99
N THR A 692 -8.10 -3.61 28.44
CA THR A 692 -8.11 -5.05 28.74
C THR A 692 -6.69 -5.62 28.82
N GLN A 693 -6.57 -6.80 29.41
CA GLN A 693 -5.29 -7.48 29.66
C GLN A 693 -5.24 -8.87 29.01
N TYR A 694 -5.85 -9.00 27.84
CA TYR A 694 -6.01 -10.28 27.16
C TYR A 694 -4.83 -10.60 26.23
N GLY A 695 -4.20 -9.56 25.71
CA GLY A 695 -3.06 -9.67 24.80
C GLY A 695 -3.48 -10.09 23.41
N SER A 696 -2.73 -9.60 22.44
CA SER A 696 -3.01 -9.71 21.02
C SER A 696 -1.91 -10.46 20.28
N CYS A 697 -2.26 -11.13 19.19
CA CYS A 697 -1.29 -11.61 18.21
C CYS A 697 -1.07 -10.57 17.09
N GLY A 698 -0.04 -10.75 16.27
CA GLY A 698 0.30 -9.85 15.15
C GLY A 698 -0.66 -9.89 13.94
N ILE A 699 -1.89 -10.35 14.10
CA ILE A 699 -2.89 -10.34 13.03
C ILE A 699 -3.69 -9.04 13.14
N GLN A 700 -3.76 -8.27 12.06
CA GLN A 700 -4.54 -7.03 12.00
C GLN A 700 -6.00 -7.31 12.42
N PRO A 701 -6.55 -6.57 13.39
CA PRO A 701 -7.93 -6.75 13.82
C PRO A 701 -8.91 -6.30 12.73
N ILE A 702 -10.12 -6.84 12.80
CA ILE A 702 -11.19 -6.56 11.85
C ILE A 702 -12.21 -5.64 12.49
N ARG A 703 -12.52 -4.53 11.82
CA ARG A 703 -13.69 -3.73 12.15
C ARG A 703 -14.94 -4.39 11.55
N ALA A 704 -15.81 -4.89 12.42
CA ALA A 704 -17.06 -5.51 12.06
C ALA A 704 -18.22 -4.66 12.62
N ALA A 705 -18.87 -3.90 11.74
CA ALA A 705 -19.88 -2.90 12.11
C ALA A 705 -19.35 -1.94 13.20
N GLU A 706 -20.06 -1.83 14.34
CA GLU A 706 -19.70 -0.98 15.48
C GLU A 706 -18.76 -1.66 16.48
N THR A 707 -18.04 -2.71 16.07
CA THR A 707 -17.13 -3.47 16.94
C THR A 707 -15.80 -3.74 16.27
N LEU A 708 -14.76 -3.97 17.08
CA LEU A 708 -13.46 -4.40 16.61
C LEU A 708 -13.20 -5.83 17.09
N ILE A 709 -13.04 -6.78 16.18
CA ILE A 709 -12.74 -8.18 16.49
C ILE A 709 -11.24 -8.41 16.33
N TRP A 710 -10.60 -8.95 17.37
CA TRP A 710 -9.19 -9.32 17.33
C TRP A 710 -8.96 -10.76 17.79
N CYS A 711 -7.79 -11.29 17.42
CA CYS A 711 -7.34 -12.60 17.84
C CYS A 711 -6.29 -12.47 18.95
N GLN A 712 -6.47 -13.21 20.05
CA GLN A 712 -5.55 -13.17 21.18
C GLN A 712 -4.16 -13.71 20.83
N ARG A 713 -3.19 -13.46 21.72
CA ARG A 713 -1.79 -13.93 21.61
C ARG A 713 -1.61 -15.40 21.23
N ASP A 714 -2.51 -16.28 21.66
CA ASP A 714 -2.46 -17.72 21.41
C ASP A 714 -2.98 -18.13 20.01
N ARG A 715 -3.44 -17.15 19.22
CA ARG A 715 -4.07 -17.32 17.90
C ARG A 715 -5.32 -18.23 17.93
N ARG A 716 -5.91 -18.50 19.09
CA ARG A 716 -7.05 -19.43 19.23
C ARG A 716 -8.35 -18.76 19.63
N LYS A 717 -8.26 -17.66 20.37
CA LYS A 717 -9.43 -16.98 20.90
C LYS A 717 -9.71 -15.69 20.14
N PHE A 718 -10.97 -15.50 19.76
CA PHE A 718 -11.44 -14.22 19.24
C PHE A 718 -12.14 -13.43 20.32
N ARG A 719 -11.87 -12.13 20.37
CA ARG A 719 -12.55 -11.19 21.25
C ARG A 719 -13.14 -10.07 20.44
N GLU A 720 -14.28 -9.60 20.91
CA GLU A 720 -14.97 -8.42 20.39
C GLU A 720 -14.64 -7.24 21.29
N PHE A 721 -14.23 -6.11 20.75
CA PHE A 721 -14.02 -4.87 21.47
C PHE A 721 -15.18 -3.94 21.13
N ALA A 722 -16.03 -3.69 22.12
CA ALA A 722 -17.25 -2.89 21.95
C ALA A 722 -17.45 -1.98 23.15
N PHE A 723 -17.86 -0.75 22.90
CA PHE A 723 -18.29 0.16 23.96
C PHE A 723 -19.66 -0.29 24.51
N ARG A 724 -19.83 -0.20 25.82
CA ARG A 724 -21.09 -0.48 26.52
C ARG A 724 -21.50 0.73 27.34
N PHE A 725 -22.66 1.28 27.01
CA PHE A 725 -23.20 2.47 27.67
C PHE A 725 -23.50 2.23 29.15
N GLU A 726 -23.88 1.01 29.55
CA GLU A 726 -24.28 0.71 30.94
C GLU A 726 -23.13 0.83 31.94
N ILE A 727 -21.90 0.59 31.49
CA ILE A 727 -20.70 0.65 32.33
C ILE A 727 -19.77 1.80 31.93
N ASP A 728 -20.19 2.66 30.99
CA ASP A 728 -19.40 3.74 30.40
C ASP A 728 -17.96 3.28 30.06
N GLY A 729 -17.86 2.16 29.34
CA GLY A 729 -16.61 1.43 29.21
C GLY A 729 -16.58 0.44 28.08
N TYR A 730 -15.39 -0.12 27.84
CA TYR A 730 -15.19 -1.13 26.81
C TYR A 730 -15.35 -2.53 27.39
N SER A 731 -16.10 -3.37 26.69
CA SER A 731 -16.25 -4.79 26.98
C SER A 731 -15.52 -5.62 25.95
N ALA A 732 -15.02 -6.78 26.38
CA ALA A 732 -14.20 -7.67 25.58
C ALA A 732 -14.60 -9.16 25.65
N PRO A 733 -15.86 -9.52 25.32
CA PRO A 733 -16.31 -10.91 25.41
C PRO A 733 -15.58 -11.82 24.42
N GLU A 734 -15.40 -13.08 24.82
CA GLU A 734 -14.79 -14.12 23.98
C GLU A 734 -15.83 -14.72 23.02
N MET A 735 -15.61 -14.56 21.71
CA MET A 735 -16.54 -15.01 20.66
C MET A 735 -16.39 -16.50 20.32
N THR A 736 -15.27 -17.12 20.69
CA THR A 736 -14.99 -18.55 20.48
C THR A 736 -15.37 -19.42 21.67
N LEU A 737 -15.89 -18.86 22.76
CA LEU A 737 -16.08 -19.59 24.02
C LEU A 737 -16.87 -20.90 23.85
N LEU A 738 -17.94 -20.86 23.05
CA LEU A 738 -18.81 -22.02 22.80
C LEU A 738 -18.37 -22.84 21.58
N ALA A 739 -17.22 -22.51 20.98
CA ALA A 739 -16.72 -23.09 19.74
C ALA A 739 -15.17 -23.16 19.75
N GLU A 740 -14.57 -23.47 20.91
CA GLU A 740 -13.12 -23.42 21.13
C GLU A 740 -12.30 -24.31 20.18
N HIS A 741 -12.91 -25.38 19.66
CA HIS A 741 -12.28 -26.33 18.73
C HIS A 741 -12.16 -25.78 17.30
N ILE A 742 -12.89 -24.70 16.97
CA ILE A 742 -12.96 -24.15 15.62
C ILE A 742 -11.63 -23.57 15.17
N SER A 743 -10.93 -22.86 16.06
CA SER A 743 -9.63 -22.26 15.75
C SER A 743 -8.51 -23.30 15.64
N GLY A 744 -8.67 -24.47 16.25
CA GLY A 744 -7.80 -25.64 16.07
C GLY A 744 -6.31 -25.32 16.20
N THR A 745 -5.52 -25.42 15.13
CA THR A 745 -4.06 -25.14 15.18
C THR A 745 -3.72 -23.67 15.41
N GLY A 746 -4.68 -22.76 15.28
CA GLY A 746 -4.50 -21.32 15.42
C GLY A 746 -4.75 -20.60 14.10
N ILE A 747 -5.10 -19.33 14.18
CA ILE A 747 -5.44 -18.49 13.03
C ILE A 747 -4.16 -17.89 12.42
N GLN A 748 -4.14 -17.83 11.10
CA GLN A 748 -3.07 -17.23 10.31
C GLN A 748 -3.47 -15.88 9.72
N GLN A 749 -4.69 -15.76 9.19
CA GLN A 749 -5.17 -14.55 8.53
C GLN A 749 -6.69 -14.40 8.64
N LEU A 750 -7.15 -13.14 8.60
CA LEU A 750 -8.55 -12.74 8.63
C LEU A 750 -8.93 -11.94 7.38
N ALA A 751 -10.18 -12.04 6.97
CA ALA A 751 -10.81 -11.13 6.01
C ALA A 751 -12.29 -10.96 6.37
N TYR A 752 -12.82 -9.76 6.16
CA TYR A 752 -14.20 -9.44 6.50
C TYR A 752 -15.03 -9.19 5.26
N GLN A 753 -16.14 -9.91 5.16
CA GLN A 753 -17.23 -9.66 4.25
C GLN A 753 -18.28 -8.84 5.00
N SER A 754 -18.54 -7.64 4.49
CA SER A 754 -19.53 -6.73 5.04
C SER A 754 -20.90 -6.93 4.43
N SER A 755 -20.94 -7.31 3.15
CA SER A 755 -22.17 -7.39 2.36
C SER A 755 -22.22 -8.70 1.58
N PRO A 756 -23.41 -9.33 1.42
CA PRO A 756 -24.71 -8.86 1.93
C PRO A 756 -24.97 -9.27 3.38
N ASP A 757 -24.49 -10.44 3.82
CA ASP A 757 -24.55 -10.83 5.24
C ASP A 757 -23.13 -10.73 5.86
N PRO A 758 -22.97 -10.05 7.01
CA PRO A 758 -21.71 -9.92 7.74
C PRO A 758 -21.07 -11.27 8.09
N THR A 759 -19.88 -11.53 7.54
CA THR A 759 -19.13 -12.77 7.80
C THR A 759 -17.64 -12.49 7.92
N LEU A 760 -17.04 -12.89 9.04
CA LEU A 760 -15.59 -12.91 9.23
C LEU A 760 -15.04 -14.26 8.74
N TRP A 761 -14.14 -14.22 7.77
CA TRP A 761 -13.43 -15.36 7.23
C TRP A 761 -12.05 -15.48 7.88
N ALA A 762 -11.70 -16.66 8.36
CA ALA A 762 -10.44 -16.93 9.04
C ALA A 762 -9.77 -18.17 8.45
N VAL A 763 -8.50 -18.02 8.04
CA VAL A 763 -7.65 -19.13 7.60
C VAL A 763 -6.82 -19.62 8.78
N ARG A 764 -6.86 -20.93 9.03
CA ARG A 764 -6.06 -21.60 10.06
C ARG A 764 -4.67 -21.97 9.54
N GLN A 765 -3.72 -22.12 10.47
CA GLN A 765 -2.34 -22.52 10.17
C GLN A 765 -2.21 -23.92 9.53
N ASP A 766 -3.22 -24.79 9.68
CA ASP A 766 -3.25 -26.11 9.03
C ASP A 766 -3.95 -26.11 7.66
N GLY A 767 -4.45 -24.95 7.21
CA GLY A 767 -5.10 -24.78 5.92
C GLY A 767 -6.61 -24.95 5.92
N ALA A 768 -7.24 -25.12 7.09
CA ALA A 768 -8.69 -25.11 7.19
C ALA A 768 -9.26 -23.67 7.12
N LEU A 769 -10.37 -23.50 6.41
CA LEU A 769 -11.10 -22.22 6.38
C LEU A 769 -12.26 -22.28 7.38
N VAL A 770 -12.45 -21.19 8.10
CA VAL A 770 -13.53 -21.02 9.08
C VAL A 770 -14.26 -19.72 8.75
N GLY A 771 -15.58 -19.73 8.84
CA GLY A 771 -16.40 -18.53 8.79
C GLY A 771 -17.10 -18.27 10.13
N PHE A 772 -17.31 -16.99 10.41
CA PHE A 772 -18.04 -16.50 11.58
C PHE A 772 -19.08 -15.51 11.12
N SER A 773 -20.32 -15.98 11.00
CA SER A 773 -21.46 -15.12 10.72
C SER A 773 -21.77 -14.33 11.99
N TYR A 774 -21.61 -13.01 11.91
CA TYR A 774 -21.60 -12.13 13.07
C TYR A 774 -22.45 -10.90 12.84
N ASP A 775 -23.56 -10.81 13.56
CA ASP A 775 -24.43 -9.65 13.60
C ASP A 775 -24.76 -9.38 15.06
N ARG A 776 -24.23 -8.29 15.61
CA ARG A 776 -24.39 -7.95 17.02
C ARG A 776 -25.83 -7.53 17.35
N GLU A 777 -26.48 -6.80 16.47
CA GLU A 777 -27.84 -6.27 16.70
C GLU A 777 -28.85 -7.42 16.79
N GLN A 778 -28.68 -8.44 15.93
CA GLN A 778 -29.52 -9.63 15.93
C GLN A 778 -29.02 -10.73 16.88
N GLN A 779 -27.95 -10.48 17.65
CA GLN A 779 -27.31 -11.42 18.58
C GLN A 779 -26.81 -12.72 17.92
N ILE A 780 -26.27 -12.61 16.72
CA ILE A 780 -25.84 -13.74 15.90
C ILE A 780 -24.35 -13.89 16.01
N THR A 781 -23.95 -15.06 16.47
CA THR A 781 -22.55 -15.42 16.72
C THR A 781 -22.39 -16.89 16.37
N ALA A 782 -22.25 -17.16 15.08
CA ALA A 782 -22.34 -18.50 14.51
C ALA A 782 -21.06 -18.87 13.75
N TRP A 783 -20.31 -19.82 14.31
CA TRP A 783 -19.13 -20.40 13.67
C TRP A 783 -19.52 -21.50 12.69
N HIS A 784 -18.78 -21.63 11.60
CA HIS A 784 -18.93 -22.71 10.63
C HIS A 784 -17.59 -23.04 9.96
N ARG A 785 -17.41 -24.30 9.55
CA ARG A 785 -16.15 -24.80 9.00
C ARG A 785 -16.27 -25.04 7.51
N HIS A 786 -15.21 -24.78 6.76
CA HIS A 786 -15.14 -25.04 5.34
C HIS A 786 -13.95 -25.92 5.01
N VAL A 787 -14.27 -27.10 4.49
CA VAL A 787 -13.30 -28.14 4.15
C VAL A 787 -13.39 -28.40 2.66
N THR A 788 -12.24 -28.55 2.05
CA THR A 788 -12.08 -28.93 0.64
C THR A 788 -11.03 -30.04 0.55
N GLY A 789 -11.02 -30.79 -0.55
CA GLY A 789 -10.20 -31.98 -0.68
C GLY A 789 -10.77 -33.22 0.01
N ASP A 790 -10.01 -34.31 -0.08
CA ASP A 790 -10.29 -35.58 0.60
C ASP A 790 -9.15 -35.90 1.57
N VAL A 791 -9.38 -36.80 2.53
CA VAL A 791 -8.38 -37.25 3.51
C VAL A 791 -7.12 -37.78 2.84
N SER A 792 -7.25 -38.43 1.67
CA SER A 792 -6.13 -38.94 0.90
C SER A 792 -5.30 -37.86 0.19
N MET A 793 -5.92 -36.73 -0.13
CA MET A 793 -5.36 -35.61 -0.90
C MET A 793 -5.93 -34.29 -0.32
N PRO A 794 -5.44 -33.84 0.86
CA PRO A 794 -6.00 -32.69 1.54
C PRO A 794 -5.65 -31.40 0.80
N ASP A 795 -6.64 -30.55 0.61
CA ASP A 795 -6.47 -29.20 0.07
C ASP A 795 -6.31 -28.21 1.24
N GLN A 796 -5.59 -27.11 1.02
CA GLN A 796 -5.29 -26.12 2.06
C GLN A 796 -5.58 -24.70 1.58
N PHE A 797 -6.37 -23.95 2.33
CA PHE A 797 -6.44 -22.50 2.19
C PHE A 797 -5.21 -21.88 2.86
N LEU A 798 -4.43 -21.09 2.12
CA LEU A 798 -3.21 -20.46 2.63
C LEU A 798 -3.42 -18.99 2.99
N SER A 799 -4.37 -18.32 2.33
CA SER A 799 -4.63 -16.90 2.51
C SER A 799 -6.06 -16.56 2.09
N VAL A 800 -6.60 -15.48 2.65
CA VAL A 800 -7.91 -14.93 2.28
C VAL A 800 -7.87 -13.41 2.18
N ALA A 801 -8.58 -12.84 1.21
CA ALA A 801 -8.82 -11.40 1.10
C ALA A 801 -10.24 -11.13 0.61
N THR A 802 -10.82 -10.02 1.05
CA THR A 802 -12.13 -9.58 0.58
C THR A 802 -11.99 -8.32 -0.27
N LEU A 803 -12.70 -8.28 -1.40
CA LEU A 803 -12.86 -7.13 -2.28
C LEU A 803 -14.34 -6.74 -2.31
N HIS A 804 -14.68 -5.44 -2.39
CA HIS A 804 -16.07 -5.04 -2.64
C HIS A 804 -16.58 -5.51 -4.02
N GLY A 805 -17.79 -6.04 -4.07
CA GLY A 805 -18.48 -6.34 -5.32
C GLY A 805 -19.81 -5.61 -5.42
N ASP A 806 -20.42 -5.60 -6.61
CA ASP A 806 -21.63 -4.80 -6.87
C ASP A 806 -22.83 -5.22 -6.02
N TYR A 807 -22.97 -6.52 -5.75
CA TYR A 807 -24.07 -7.09 -4.95
C TYR A 807 -23.58 -7.79 -3.69
N ALA A 808 -22.47 -8.52 -3.79
CA ALA A 808 -21.85 -9.23 -2.70
C ALA A 808 -20.34 -8.99 -2.75
N ASP A 809 -19.71 -8.88 -1.58
CA ASP A 809 -18.26 -8.82 -1.52
C ASP A 809 -17.66 -10.10 -2.10
N GLN A 810 -16.55 -9.96 -2.81
CA GLN A 810 -15.82 -11.06 -3.42
C GLN A 810 -14.75 -11.56 -2.46
N ILE A 811 -14.75 -12.86 -2.19
CA ILE A 811 -13.79 -13.49 -1.28
C ILE A 811 -12.80 -14.31 -2.10
N TRP A 812 -11.55 -13.87 -2.03
CA TRP A 812 -10.42 -14.41 -2.77
C TRP A 812 -9.52 -15.22 -1.85
N PHE A 813 -8.93 -16.27 -2.40
CA PHE A 813 -8.13 -17.23 -1.68
C PHE A 813 -6.84 -17.52 -2.43
N VAL A 814 -5.78 -17.79 -1.67
CA VAL A 814 -4.70 -18.66 -2.13
C VAL A 814 -5.02 -20.06 -1.64
N VAL A 815 -5.09 -21.02 -2.54
CA VAL A 815 -5.39 -22.42 -2.21
C VAL A 815 -4.28 -23.32 -2.73
N ARG A 816 -3.82 -24.25 -1.90
CA ARG A 816 -2.93 -25.34 -2.31
C ARG A 816 -3.75 -26.58 -2.62
N ARG A 817 -3.66 -27.06 -3.87
CA ARG A 817 -4.27 -28.32 -4.33
C ARG A 817 -3.21 -29.13 -5.06
N ASN A 818 -3.04 -30.39 -4.67
CA ASN A 818 -2.13 -31.31 -5.35
C ASN A 818 -0.68 -30.78 -5.50
N GLY A 819 -0.20 -30.08 -4.48
CA GLY A 819 1.12 -29.44 -4.46
C GLY A 819 1.25 -28.15 -5.29
N GLN A 820 0.19 -27.68 -5.95
CA GLN A 820 0.17 -26.40 -6.68
C GLN A 820 -0.56 -25.32 -5.87
N GLN A 821 -0.09 -24.07 -5.96
CA GLN A 821 -0.77 -22.92 -5.36
C GLN A 821 -1.54 -22.14 -6.42
N LEU A 822 -2.78 -21.83 -6.09
CA LEU A 822 -3.78 -21.29 -7.01
C LEU A 822 -4.36 -20.02 -6.40
N ILE A 823 -4.72 -19.09 -7.25
CA ILE A 823 -5.64 -18.01 -6.91
C ILE A 823 -7.04 -18.47 -7.28
N GLU A 824 -7.90 -18.55 -6.27
CA GLU A 824 -9.30 -18.89 -6.40
C GLU A 824 -10.15 -17.81 -5.73
N ARG A 825 -11.45 -17.82 -6.00
CA ARG A 825 -12.41 -17.00 -5.26
C ARG A 825 -13.74 -17.73 -5.16
N PHE A 826 -14.59 -17.37 -4.21
CA PHE A 826 -15.98 -17.83 -4.29
C PHE A 826 -16.62 -17.31 -5.58
N ASN A 827 -17.34 -18.18 -6.27
CA ASN A 827 -18.03 -17.80 -7.50
C ASN A 827 -19.02 -16.65 -7.20
N PRO A 828 -18.85 -15.45 -7.79
CA PRO A 828 -19.64 -14.28 -7.43
C PRO A 828 -21.14 -14.46 -7.65
N GLU A 829 -21.53 -15.20 -8.68
CA GLU A 829 -22.94 -15.43 -9.02
C GLU A 829 -23.60 -16.45 -8.10
N GLN A 830 -22.85 -17.48 -7.69
CA GLN A 830 -23.29 -18.39 -6.63
C GLN A 830 -23.38 -17.66 -5.30
N MET A 831 -22.44 -16.77 -4.98
CA MET A 831 -22.53 -15.90 -3.80
C MET A 831 -23.81 -15.07 -3.82
N LYS A 832 -24.09 -14.33 -4.90
CA LYS A 832 -25.35 -13.58 -5.07
C LYS A 832 -26.57 -14.47 -4.82
N TRP A 833 -26.59 -15.67 -5.40
CA TRP A 833 -27.68 -16.62 -5.24
C TRP A 833 -27.85 -17.13 -3.80
N VAL A 834 -26.75 -17.49 -3.12
CA VAL A 834 -26.74 -17.92 -1.71
C VAL A 834 -27.36 -16.85 -0.82
N PHE A 835 -27.08 -15.59 -1.10
CA PHE A 835 -27.59 -14.46 -0.34
C PHE A 835 -28.95 -13.91 -0.80
N GLY A 836 -29.63 -14.63 -1.70
CA GLY A 836 -31.04 -14.39 -2.00
C GLY A 836 -31.30 -13.55 -3.25
N ALA A 837 -30.29 -13.21 -4.04
CA ALA A 837 -30.47 -12.45 -5.28
C ALA A 837 -31.55 -13.09 -6.18
N PRO A 838 -32.40 -12.30 -6.86
CA PRO A 838 -33.33 -12.81 -7.84
C PRO A 838 -32.58 -13.44 -9.01
N ARG A 839 -33.12 -14.54 -9.55
CA ARG A 839 -32.55 -15.24 -10.71
C ARG A 839 -32.27 -14.31 -11.90
N SER A 840 -33.14 -13.32 -12.14
CA SER A 840 -33.02 -12.35 -13.24
C SER A 840 -31.83 -11.40 -13.12
N THR A 841 -31.26 -11.26 -11.92
CA THR A 841 -30.08 -10.39 -11.65
C THR A 841 -28.76 -11.13 -11.77
N LEU A 842 -28.80 -12.45 -11.94
CA LEU A 842 -27.62 -13.27 -12.12
C LEU A 842 -27.16 -13.17 -13.57
N SER A 843 -25.87 -12.93 -13.74
CA SER A 843 -25.25 -12.89 -15.05
C SER A 843 -24.34 -14.09 -15.23
N LEU A 844 -24.10 -14.46 -16.47
CA LEU A 844 -23.08 -15.44 -16.80
C LEU A 844 -21.73 -14.71 -16.88
N PRO A 845 -20.65 -15.25 -16.29
CA PRO A 845 -19.32 -14.68 -16.48
C PRO A 845 -19.04 -14.50 -17.98
N ALA A 846 -18.39 -13.41 -18.40
CA ALA A 846 -18.22 -13.11 -19.84
C ALA A 846 -17.51 -14.24 -20.64
N SER A 847 -16.71 -15.09 -19.97
CA SER A 847 -16.08 -16.29 -20.55
C SER A 847 -17.07 -17.45 -20.85
N SER A 848 -18.27 -17.41 -20.28
CA SER A 848 -19.22 -18.52 -20.21
C SER A 848 -20.39 -18.46 -21.20
N SER A 849 -20.36 -17.61 -22.25
CA SER A 849 -21.43 -17.46 -23.26
C SER A 849 -21.87 -18.82 -23.87
N GLY A 850 -22.88 -19.50 -23.30
CA GLY A 850 -23.28 -20.86 -23.67
C GLY A 850 -23.41 -21.87 -22.50
N VAL A 851 -22.99 -21.51 -21.29
CA VAL A 851 -23.42 -22.16 -20.04
C VAL A 851 -24.72 -21.50 -19.60
N SER A 852 -25.75 -22.24 -19.19
CA SER A 852 -26.97 -21.61 -18.68
C SER A 852 -26.82 -21.19 -17.21
N VAL A 853 -27.60 -20.19 -16.77
CA VAL A 853 -27.67 -19.82 -15.34
C VAL A 853 -28.05 -21.04 -14.48
N ASP A 854 -28.89 -21.94 -15.00
CA ASP A 854 -29.24 -23.20 -14.33
C ASP A 854 -28.03 -24.09 -14.08
N GLN A 855 -27.21 -24.31 -15.11
CA GLN A 855 -25.98 -25.09 -14.95
C GLN A 855 -25.04 -24.46 -13.92
N LEU A 856 -24.97 -23.13 -13.86
CA LEU A 856 -24.16 -22.43 -12.86
C LEU A 856 -24.68 -22.63 -11.43
N LEU A 857 -26.01 -22.55 -11.25
CA LEU A 857 -26.66 -22.72 -9.95
C LEU A 857 -26.70 -24.18 -9.47
N ASP A 858 -26.53 -25.14 -10.37
CA ASP A 858 -26.42 -26.57 -10.06
C ASP A 858 -24.95 -27.05 -9.90
N SER A 859 -23.99 -26.12 -9.81
CA SER A 859 -22.55 -26.40 -9.91
C SER A 859 -21.70 -25.88 -8.73
N PHE A 860 -22.16 -26.12 -7.51
CA PHE A 860 -21.47 -25.82 -6.25
C PHE A 860 -20.25 -26.75 -6.06
N MET A 861 -19.18 -26.43 -6.78
CA MET A 861 -17.94 -27.20 -6.90
C MET A 861 -16.72 -26.31 -6.63
N ASP A 862 -15.63 -26.90 -6.18
CA ASP A 862 -14.36 -26.20 -5.98
C ASP A 862 -13.47 -26.23 -7.22
N SER A 863 -12.61 -25.21 -7.34
CA SER A 863 -11.68 -25.05 -8.45
C SER A 863 -12.36 -25.16 -9.83
N GLN A 864 -13.54 -24.56 -9.95
CA GLN A 864 -14.36 -24.61 -11.14
C GLN A 864 -13.66 -23.95 -12.34
N ILE A 865 -13.69 -24.64 -13.47
CA ILE A 865 -13.22 -24.15 -14.77
C ILE A 865 -14.34 -24.21 -15.81
N THR A 866 -14.29 -23.29 -16.79
CA THR A 866 -15.21 -23.29 -17.94
C THR A 866 -14.54 -23.94 -19.15
N VAL A 867 -15.18 -24.97 -19.70
CA VAL A 867 -14.77 -25.71 -20.90
C VAL A 867 -15.57 -25.18 -22.10
N THR A 868 -14.92 -24.83 -23.21
CA THR A 868 -15.56 -24.18 -24.38
C THR A 868 -15.12 -24.73 -25.75
N GLY A 869 -16.02 -24.75 -26.73
CA GLY A 869 -15.65 -24.99 -28.13
C GLY A 869 -15.22 -26.43 -28.46
N VAL A 870 -15.94 -27.41 -27.92
CA VAL A 870 -15.82 -28.82 -28.31
C VAL A 870 -16.85 -29.10 -29.41
N SER A 871 -16.39 -29.30 -30.65
CA SER A 871 -17.26 -29.62 -31.79
C SER A 871 -17.91 -31.00 -31.64
N TYR A 872 -19.07 -31.22 -32.26
CA TYR A 872 -19.75 -32.53 -32.27
C TYR A 872 -18.82 -33.63 -32.79
N GLY A 873 -18.71 -34.74 -32.04
CA GLY A 873 -17.82 -35.86 -32.36
C GLY A 873 -16.32 -35.57 -32.17
N GLY A 874 -15.97 -34.33 -31.75
CA GLY A 874 -14.61 -33.92 -31.45
C GLY A 874 -14.28 -34.02 -29.95
N GLY A 875 -12.98 -34.16 -29.65
CA GLY A 875 -12.42 -34.02 -28.31
C GLY A 875 -11.54 -32.78 -28.20
N ARG A 876 -11.55 -32.12 -27.05
CA ARG A 876 -10.62 -31.02 -26.74
C ARG A 876 -9.98 -31.24 -25.38
N SER A 877 -8.69 -30.92 -25.32
CA SER A 877 -7.84 -31.10 -24.14
C SER A 877 -7.72 -29.78 -23.37
N TYR A 878 -7.85 -29.84 -22.04
CA TYR A 878 -7.68 -28.70 -21.14
C TYR A 878 -6.63 -29.03 -20.09
N SER A 879 -5.60 -28.20 -19.99
CA SER A 879 -4.56 -28.35 -18.97
C SER A 879 -5.07 -27.83 -17.62
N ILE A 880 -5.33 -28.75 -16.70
CA ILE A 880 -5.74 -28.51 -15.30
C ILE A 880 -4.88 -29.32 -14.32
N PRO A 881 -3.55 -29.07 -14.29
CA PRO A 881 -2.61 -29.88 -13.50
C PRO A 881 -2.89 -29.88 -12.00
N HIS A 882 -3.61 -28.88 -11.49
CA HIS A 882 -4.00 -28.78 -10.08
C HIS A 882 -5.05 -29.84 -9.69
N LEU A 883 -5.77 -30.41 -10.66
CA LEU A 883 -6.77 -31.45 -10.46
C LEU A 883 -6.29 -32.84 -10.91
N LYS A 884 -5.02 -33.05 -11.29
CA LYS A 884 -4.51 -34.36 -11.73
C LYS A 884 -4.82 -35.47 -10.72
N ASN A 885 -5.16 -36.66 -11.20
CA ASN A 885 -5.57 -37.82 -10.39
C ASN A 885 -6.81 -37.60 -9.51
N ARG A 886 -7.55 -36.50 -9.68
CA ARG A 886 -8.80 -36.25 -8.94
C ARG A 886 -10.02 -36.46 -9.83
N GLN A 887 -11.13 -36.79 -9.19
CA GLN A 887 -12.41 -36.88 -9.86
C GLN A 887 -13.06 -35.49 -9.95
N VAL A 888 -13.40 -35.09 -11.16
CA VAL A 888 -14.13 -33.86 -11.47
C VAL A 888 -15.53 -34.18 -11.96
N VAL A 889 -16.47 -33.29 -11.64
CA VAL A 889 -17.89 -33.42 -12.00
C VAL A 889 -18.35 -32.19 -12.78
N THR A 890 -19.50 -32.32 -13.45
CA THR A 890 -20.15 -31.27 -14.24
C THR A 890 -21.64 -31.20 -13.87
N PRO A 891 -22.28 -30.01 -13.84
CA PRO A 891 -23.70 -29.85 -13.50
C PRO A 891 -24.63 -30.64 -14.43
N GLY A 892 -25.73 -31.19 -13.87
CA GLY A 892 -26.79 -31.87 -14.62
C GLY A 892 -26.54 -33.35 -14.98
N LEU A 893 -25.37 -33.92 -14.68
CA LEU A 893 -25.11 -35.37 -14.76
C LEU A 893 -24.76 -35.94 -13.37
N ARG A 894 -25.26 -37.15 -13.07
CA ARG A 894 -25.07 -37.86 -11.78
C ARG A 894 -23.59 -37.95 -11.38
N THR A 895 -23.33 -38.15 -10.09
CA THR A 895 -22.04 -38.62 -9.53
C THR A 895 -21.53 -39.92 -10.18
N ALA A 896 -22.38 -40.63 -10.93
CA ALA A 896 -22.03 -41.82 -11.73
C ALA A 896 -21.20 -41.53 -13.00
N SER A 897 -20.95 -40.25 -13.36
CA SER A 897 -20.18 -39.84 -14.55
C SER A 897 -18.95 -38.98 -14.23
N ALA A 898 -18.46 -39.03 -12.98
CA ALA A 898 -17.26 -38.31 -12.59
C ALA A 898 -16.07 -38.72 -13.47
N MET A 899 -15.36 -37.74 -14.03
CA MET A 899 -14.18 -38.01 -14.85
C MET A 899 -12.94 -37.92 -13.97
N THR A 900 -12.06 -38.91 -14.07
CA THR A 900 -10.75 -38.82 -13.41
C THR A 900 -9.83 -38.02 -14.32
N VAL A 901 -9.31 -36.90 -13.82
CA VAL A 901 -8.26 -36.16 -14.54
C VAL A 901 -7.01 -37.05 -14.56
N PRO A 902 -6.46 -37.36 -15.75
CA PRO A 902 -5.28 -38.22 -15.84
C PRO A 902 -4.06 -37.61 -15.13
N SER A 903 -3.01 -38.43 -14.95
CA SER A 903 -1.79 -38.04 -14.25
C SER A 903 -0.99 -36.92 -14.94
N ASP A 904 -1.23 -36.73 -16.24
CA ASP A 904 -0.67 -35.62 -17.03
C ASP A 904 -1.36 -34.28 -16.77
N GLY A 905 -2.46 -34.27 -16.00
CA GLY A 905 -3.21 -33.07 -15.67
C GLY A 905 -4.09 -32.54 -16.80
N THR A 906 -4.35 -33.34 -17.85
CA THR A 906 -5.08 -32.89 -19.03
C THR A 906 -6.48 -33.51 -19.10
N LEU A 907 -7.51 -32.69 -18.90
CA LEU A 907 -8.91 -33.11 -19.04
C LEU A 907 -9.28 -33.21 -20.53
N GLN A 908 -9.71 -34.38 -20.96
CA GLN A 908 -10.25 -34.61 -22.30
C GLN A 908 -11.77 -34.54 -22.25
N VAL A 909 -12.35 -33.50 -22.84
CA VAL A 909 -13.81 -33.38 -22.96
C VAL A 909 -14.22 -33.70 -24.39
N GLN A 910 -15.08 -34.71 -24.54
CA GLN A 910 -15.70 -35.05 -25.82
C GLN A 910 -17.15 -34.55 -25.84
N ASN A 911 -17.57 -33.99 -26.98
CA ASN A 911 -18.95 -33.56 -27.16
C ASN A 911 -19.71 -34.55 -28.04
N THR A 912 -20.67 -35.25 -27.44
CA THR A 912 -21.58 -36.18 -28.13
C THR A 912 -22.88 -35.52 -28.57
N SER A 913 -23.04 -34.19 -28.41
CA SER A 913 -24.19 -33.41 -28.87
C SER A 913 -23.89 -32.62 -30.14
N ALA A 914 -24.88 -32.52 -31.05
CA ALA A 914 -24.76 -31.87 -32.35
C ALA A 914 -24.40 -30.37 -32.29
N TYR A 915 -24.49 -29.75 -31.10
CA TYR A 915 -24.20 -28.35 -30.86
C TYR A 915 -22.96 -28.20 -29.97
N PRO A 916 -22.07 -27.21 -30.20
CA PRO A 916 -20.94 -26.97 -29.33
C PRO A 916 -21.44 -26.65 -27.91
N THR A 917 -21.08 -27.50 -26.95
CA THR A 917 -21.48 -27.33 -25.55
C THR A 917 -20.41 -26.54 -24.79
N LYS A 918 -20.85 -25.60 -23.94
CA LYS A 918 -20.02 -25.10 -22.84
C LYS A 918 -20.42 -25.84 -21.57
N THR A 919 -19.45 -26.29 -20.81
CA THR A 919 -19.69 -27.03 -19.56
C THR A 919 -18.78 -26.51 -18.46
N LEU A 920 -19.23 -26.65 -17.22
CA LEU A 920 -18.45 -26.32 -16.03
C LEU A 920 -17.89 -27.61 -15.45
N TRP A 921 -16.62 -27.60 -15.06
CA TRP A 921 -15.98 -28.76 -14.44
C TRP A 921 -15.28 -28.33 -13.16
N GLY A 922 -15.38 -29.13 -12.11
CA GLY A 922 -14.73 -28.83 -10.83
C GLY A 922 -14.77 -30.01 -9.87
N LEU A 923 -14.23 -29.80 -8.68
CA LEU A 923 -14.22 -30.78 -7.60
C LEU A 923 -15.53 -30.71 -6.82
N SER A 924 -16.18 -31.86 -6.62
CA SER A 924 -17.26 -31.92 -5.63
C SER A 924 -16.67 -31.78 -4.22
N TYR A 925 -17.49 -31.27 -3.30
CA TYR A 925 -17.20 -31.29 -1.87
C TYR A 925 -18.43 -31.77 -1.09
N SER A 926 -18.22 -32.18 0.16
CA SER A 926 -19.32 -32.65 1.02
C SER A 926 -19.76 -31.55 1.99
N SER A 927 -21.05 -31.27 2.06
CA SER A 927 -21.64 -30.44 3.11
C SER A 927 -22.30 -31.31 4.17
N VAL A 928 -21.97 -31.06 5.44
CA VAL A 928 -22.44 -31.86 6.58
C VAL A 928 -23.05 -30.95 7.62
N LEU A 929 -24.30 -31.22 8.00
CA LEU A 929 -24.97 -30.57 9.10
C LEU A 929 -25.45 -31.63 10.09
N THR A 930 -25.06 -31.48 11.35
CA THR A 930 -25.56 -32.27 12.47
C THR A 930 -25.98 -31.30 13.56
N PRO A 931 -27.29 -31.17 13.86
CA PRO A 931 -27.73 -30.33 14.97
C PRO A 931 -27.17 -30.83 16.31
N THR A 932 -27.29 -30.03 17.36
CA THR A 932 -27.10 -30.53 18.73
C THR A 932 -28.05 -31.68 19.01
N ARG A 933 -27.74 -32.49 20.03
CA ARG A 933 -28.66 -33.58 20.39
C ARG A 933 -29.99 -32.98 20.80
N LEU A 934 -31.06 -33.49 20.20
CA LEU A 934 -32.35 -32.94 20.48
C LEU A 934 -32.74 -33.16 21.94
N ASP A 935 -33.25 -32.11 22.58
CA ASP A 935 -33.82 -32.18 23.92
C ASP A 935 -35.28 -31.73 23.94
N VAL A 936 -36.19 -32.68 24.17
CA VAL A 936 -37.61 -32.41 24.38
C VAL A 936 -37.83 -31.93 25.82
N PRO A 937 -38.41 -30.75 26.06
CA PRO A 937 -38.76 -30.32 27.40
C PRO A 937 -39.89 -31.20 27.93
N LEU A 938 -39.61 -31.97 28.99
CA LEU A 938 -40.59 -32.82 29.67
C LEU A 938 -41.02 -32.16 30.98
N GLN A 939 -42.17 -32.58 31.50
CA GLN A 939 -42.68 -32.10 32.78
C GLN A 939 -41.73 -32.43 33.95
N GLU A 940 -40.91 -33.48 33.81
CA GLU A 940 -39.89 -33.91 34.77
C GLU A 940 -38.47 -33.37 34.45
N GLY A 941 -38.34 -32.40 33.52
CA GLY A 941 -37.05 -31.84 33.10
C GLY A 941 -36.59 -32.30 31.72
N THR A 942 -35.28 -32.44 31.53
CA THR A 942 -34.69 -32.80 30.23
C THR A 942 -35.06 -34.21 29.77
N SER A 943 -35.24 -34.38 28.47
CA SER A 943 -35.34 -35.70 27.83
C SER A 943 -34.01 -36.39 27.63
N LEU A 944 -32.89 -35.70 27.88
CA LEU A 944 -31.55 -36.29 27.79
C LEU A 944 -31.46 -37.54 28.66
N LEU A 945 -30.86 -38.59 28.10
CA LEU A 945 -30.72 -39.94 28.68
C LEU A 945 -32.02 -40.76 28.79
N LYS A 946 -33.19 -40.19 28.46
CA LYS A 946 -34.44 -40.96 28.32
C LYS A 946 -34.53 -41.57 26.92
N LEU A 947 -35.10 -42.76 26.83
CA LEU A 947 -35.37 -43.41 25.55
C LEU A 947 -36.67 -42.86 24.98
N PHE A 948 -36.60 -42.29 23.79
CA PHE A 948 -37.78 -41.89 23.01
C PHE A 948 -37.60 -42.31 21.56
N ARG A 949 -38.72 -42.54 20.87
CA ARG A 949 -38.74 -42.89 19.46
C ARG A 949 -39.11 -41.66 18.64
N LEU A 950 -38.21 -41.28 17.73
CA LEU A 950 -38.55 -40.33 16.67
C LEU A 950 -39.55 -41.05 15.74
N THR A 951 -40.72 -40.47 15.51
CA THR A 951 -41.74 -41.11 14.66
C THR A 951 -41.90 -40.39 13.34
N ARG A 952 -41.70 -39.07 13.30
CA ARG A 952 -41.75 -38.28 12.09
C ARG A 952 -40.73 -37.14 12.09
N MET A 953 -40.14 -36.84 10.94
CA MET A 953 -39.30 -35.65 10.76
C MET A 953 -39.69 -34.89 9.52
N GLN A 954 -39.70 -33.55 9.60
CA GLN A 954 -39.94 -32.62 8.52
C GLN A 954 -38.81 -31.60 8.37
N LEU A 955 -38.17 -31.55 7.21
CA LEU A 955 -37.16 -30.53 6.88
C LEU A 955 -37.78 -29.42 6.06
N LYS A 956 -37.53 -28.15 6.40
CA LYS A 956 -37.92 -27.01 5.56
C LYS A 956 -36.73 -26.60 4.68
N LEU A 957 -36.81 -26.96 3.41
CA LEU A 957 -35.81 -26.59 2.41
C LEU A 957 -36.25 -25.35 1.64
N PHE A 958 -35.29 -24.56 1.18
CA PHE A 958 -35.52 -23.40 0.33
C PHE A 958 -34.51 -23.37 -0.79
N ARG A 959 -34.99 -23.10 -2.02
CA ARG A 959 -34.17 -23.09 -3.24
C ARG A 959 -33.35 -24.39 -3.37
N TYR A 960 -34.03 -25.55 -3.30
CA TYR A 960 -33.40 -26.88 -3.41
C TYR A 960 -33.40 -27.37 -4.85
N CYS A 961 -32.28 -27.92 -5.32
CA CYS A 961 -32.11 -28.42 -6.69
C CYS A 961 -32.30 -29.95 -6.86
N GLY A 962 -32.70 -30.70 -5.82
CA GLY A 962 -33.25 -32.04 -6.04
C GLY A 962 -32.33 -33.25 -5.85
N TYR A 963 -31.00 -33.09 -5.74
CA TYR A 963 -30.07 -34.22 -5.81
C TYR A 963 -29.06 -34.29 -4.64
N GLY A 964 -28.80 -35.51 -4.17
CA GLY A 964 -27.65 -35.82 -3.30
C GLY A 964 -27.82 -35.59 -1.81
N LEU A 965 -29.00 -35.18 -1.34
CA LEU A 965 -29.31 -35.09 0.09
C LEU A 965 -29.47 -36.49 0.68
N LYS A 966 -28.59 -36.83 1.61
CA LYS A 966 -28.57 -38.09 2.34
C LYS A 966 -28.78 -37.82 3.82
N LEU A 967 -29.57 -38.67 4.45
CA LEU A 967 -29.87 -38.61 5.87
C LEU A 967 -29.36 -39.88 6.56
N PHE A 968 -28.78 -39.73 7.75
CA PHE A 968 -28.18 -40.85 8.49
C PHE A 968 -28.65 -40.89 9.94
N GLU A 969 -28.83 -42.13 10.44
CA GLU A 969 -29.19 -42.48 11.83
C GLU A 969 -27.98 -42.58 12.78
N LYS A 970 -26.75 -42.59 12.24
CA LYS A 970 -25.51 -42.82 13.00
C LYS A 970 -24.65 -41.55 13.09
N PRO A 971 -23.86 -41.39 14.18
CA PRO A 971 -22.95 -40.26 14.32
C PRO A 971 -21.89 -40.29 13.20
N TYR A 972 -21.74 -39.17 12.49
CA TYR A 972 -20.65 -38.98 11.53
C TYR A 972 -19.30 -38.84 12.26
N PRO A 973 -18.20 -39.46 11.78
CA PRO A 973 -18.06 -40.31 10.58
C PRO A 973 -18.09 -41.81 10.93
N ALA A 974 -19.27 -42.45 10.94
CA ALA A 974 -19.39 -43.92 11.02
C ALA A 974 -20.12 -44.46 9.78
N ASP A 975 -19.65 -45.62 9.28
CA ASP A 975 -20.11 -46.39 8.11
C ASP A 975 -21.31 -45.84 7.31
N ILE A 976 -21.01 -45.38 6.09
CA ILE A 976 -21.96 -44.89 5.07
C ILE A 976 -22.70 -46.07 4.39
N ALA A 977 -22.63 -47.29 4.93
CA ALA A 977 -23.33 -48.45 4.37
C ALA A 977 -24.81 -48.46 4.81
N GLY A 978 -25.75 -48.44 3.84
CA GLY A 978 -27.21 -48.50 4.09
C GLY A 978 -27.97 -47.17 3.96
N VAL A 979 -27.41 -46.17 3.25
CA VAL A 979 -28.00 -44.83 3.09
C VAL A 979 -29.25 -44.84 2.22
N GLN A 980 -30.32 -44.18 2.68
CA GLN A 980 -31.46 -43.87 1.83
C GLN A 980 -31.22 -42.57 1.06
N ASP A 981 -31.24 -42.63 -0.26
CA ASP A 981 -31.23 -41.42 -1.11
C ASP A 981 -32.63 -40.77 -1.06
N ILE A 982 -32.67 -39.45 -0.80
CA ILE A 982 -33.92 -38.70 -0.80
C ILE A 982 -34.19 -38.22 -2.22
N SER A 983 -35.23 -38.76 -2.85
CA SER A 983 -35.64 -38.36 -4.20
C SER A 983 -36.67 -37.23 -4.18
N LEU A 984 -36.70 -36.40 -5.24
CA LEU A 984 -37.66 -35.31 -5.42
C LEU A 984 -39.14 -35.73 -5.26
N ALA A 985 -39.47 -37.01 -5.47
CA ALA A 985 -40.81 -37.56 -5.34
C ALA A 985 -41.33 -37.64 -3.89
N GLN A 986 -40.47 -37.44 -2.88
CA GLN A 986 -40.79 -37.57 -1.46
C GLN A 986 -41.07 -36.23 -0.74
N PHE A 987 -41.21 -35.12 -1.50
CA PHE A 987 -41.46 -33.78 -0.94
C PHE A 987 -42.92 -33.33 -1.11
N GLU A 988 -43.53 -32.85 -0.03
CA GLU A 988 -44.81 -32.13 0.00
C GLU A 988 -44.55 -30.61 -0.18
N ARG A 989 -45.15 -30.00 -1.20
CA ARG A 989 -45.02 -28.56 -1.53
C ARG A 989 -46.01 -27.71 -0.72
N TYR A 990 -45.56 -26.58 -0.18
CA TYR A 990 -46.39 -25.68 0.63
C TYR A 990 -46.19 -24.20 0.22
N PRO A 991 -47.22 -23.41 -0.21
CA PRO A 991 -48.57 -23.74 -0.68
C PRO A 991 -48.69 -23.77 -2.22
N ALA A 992 -49.82 -24.28 -2.72
CA ALA A 992 -50.12 -24.41 -4.14
C ALA A 992 -50.33 -23.05 -4.84
N TYR A 993 -49.32 -22.53 -5.54
CA TYR A 993 -49.51 -21.52 -6.59
C TYR A 993 -48.69 -21.84 -7.84
N HIS A 994 -49.45 -22.09 -8.92
CA HIS A 994 -49.18 -22.00 -10.36
C HIS A 994 -47.76 -22.14 -10.94
N SER A 995 -47.59 -23.27 -11.65
CA SER A 995 -46.99 -23.44 -12.99
C SER A 995 -45.79 -22.58 -13.41
N LEU A 996 -44.60 -23.19 -13.46
CA LEU A 996 -43.69 -23.14 -14.61
C LEU A 996 -42.87 -24.44 -14.66
N LEU A 997 -43.52 -25.55 -15.04
CA LEU A 997 -42.84 -26.54 -15.89
C LEU A 997 -42.86 -25.91 -17.29
N THR A 998 -41.80 -25.19 -17.64
CA THR A 998 -41.48 -24.96 -19.05
C THR A 998 -40.38 -25.93 -19.45
N THR A 999 -40.53 -26.40 -20.68
CA THR A 999 -39.96 -27.58 -21.32
C THR A 999 -38.44 -27.60 -21.48
N GLU A 1000 -37.67 -26.86 -20.67
CA GLU A 1000 -36.20 -26.86 -20.69
C GLU A 1000 -35.63 -26.78 -19.25
N GLY A 1001 -35.20 -27.93 -18.73
CA GLY A 1001 -33.94 -28.05 -17.98
C GLY A 1001 -33.81 -27.66 -16.50
N TYR A 1002 -34.78 -27.01 -15.84
CA TYR A 1002 -34.67 -26.71 -14.40
C TYR A 1002 -35.52 -27.64 -13.52
N THR A 1003 -34.90 -28.31 -12.54
CA THR A 1003 -35.59 -29.22 -11.59
C THR A 1003 -35.64 -28.69 -10.15
N GLY A 1004 -35.16 -27.47 -9.90
CA GLY A 1004 -35.19 -26.85 -8.58
C GLY A 1004 -36.53 -26.19 -8.23
N SER A 1005 -36.92 -26.24 -6.95
CA SER A 1005 -38.07 -25.48 -6.43
C SER A 1005 -37.58 -24.25 -5.68
N THR A 1006 -38.19 -23.10 -5.96
CA THR A 1006 -38.04 -21.85 -5.17
C THR A 1006 -38.90 -21.84 -3.92
N ASP A 1007 -39.78 -22.84 -3.76
CA ASP A 1007 -40.76 -22.92 -2.69
C ASP A 1007 -40.18 -23.54 -1.43
N VAL A 1008 -40.86 -23.34 -0.30
CA VAL A 1008 -40.56 -24.07 0.92
C VAL A 1008 -41.04 -25.51 0.74
N LEU A 1009 -40.10 -26.45 0.69
CA LEU A 1009 -40.40 -27.88 0.59
C LEU A 1009 -40.36 -28.51 1.98
N SER A 1010 -41.27 -29.46 2.23
CA SER A 1010 -41.23 -30.34 3.39
C SER A 1010 -41.18 -31.81 2.97
N THR A 1011 -40.51 -32.66 3.72
CA THR A 1011 -40.49 -34.12 3.48
C THR A 1011 -40.70 -34.85 4.80
N THR A 1012 -41.24 -36.06 4.81
CA THR A 1012 -41.63 -36.78 6.03
C THR A 1012 -40.91 -38.14 6.12
N PHE A 1013 -40.29 -38.45 7.27
CA PHE A 1013 -39.58 -39.72 7.49
C PHE A 1013 -40.07 -40.46 8.74
N GLU A 1014 -40.31 -41.78 8.65
CA GLU A 1014 -40.66 -42.65 9.78
C GLU A 1014 -39.45 -43.48 10.26
N TRP A 1015 -39.23 -43.61 11.57
CA TRP A 1015 -37.97 -44.17 12.13
C TRP A 1015 -38.19 -45.36 13.07
N THR A 1016 -37.15 -46.20 13.20
CA THR A 1016 -37.18 -47.40 14.06
C THR A 1016 -36.16 -47.42 15.20
N ARG A 1017 -34.96 -46.80 15.12
CA ARG A 1017 -34.00 -46.65 16.26
C ARG A 1017 -33.02 -45.45 16.15
N HIS A 1018 -32.63 -44.92 17.33
CA HIS A 1018 -31.61 -43.89 17.68
C HIS A 1018 -31.83 -42.42 17.21
N PRO A 1019 -31.40 -41.40 18.00
CA PRO A 1019 -31.94 -40.03 17.89
C PRO A 1019 -31.04 -38.95 17.23
N GLN A 1020 -29.91 -39.30 16.59
CA GLN A 1020 -29.00 -38.29 16.01
C GLN A 1020 -29.19 -38.13 14.49
N MET A 1021 -29.57 -36.92 14.07
CA MET A 1021 -29.76 -36.56 12.67
C MET A 1021 -28.48 -35.96 12.08
N THR A 1022 -27.97 -36.54 10.99
CA THR A 1022 -26.95 -35.91 10.14
C THR A 1022 -27.45 -35.78 8.70
N LEU A 1023 -27.38 -34.56 8.18
CA LEU A 1023 -27.59 -34.23 6.76
C LEU A 1023 -26.24 -34.19 6.06
N LEU A 1024 -26.13 -34.89 4.93
CA LEU A 1024 -24.96 -34.93 4.07
C LEU A 1024 -25.37 -34.62 2.64
N ILE A 1025 -24.65 -33.73 1.98
CA ILE A 1025 -24.83 -33.45 0.56
C ILE A 1025 -23.47 -33.65 -0.13
N ARG A 1026 -23.39 -34.58 -1.08
CA ARG A 1026 -22.16 -34.89 -1.83
C ARG A 1026 -22.14 -34.36 -3.26
N ASP A 1027 -23.32 -34.19 -3.84
CA ASP A 1027 -23.44 -33.73 -5.22
C ASP A 1027 -23.24 -32.22 -5.32
N ALA A 1028 -22.99 -31.73 -6.54
CA ALA A 1028 -22.71 -30.34 -6.85
C ALA A 1028 -23.93 -29.40 -6.72
N GLY A 1029 -25.08 -29.90 -6.26
CA GLY A 1029 -26.32 -29.15 -6.19
C GLY A 1029 -26.38 -28.13 -5.04
N PHE A 1030 -27.07 -27.02 -5.27
CA PHE A 1030 -27.41 -26.05 -4.24
C PHE A 1030 -28.48 -26.54 -3.27
N VAL A 1031 -28.30 -26.24 -1.98
CA VAL A 1031 -29.30 -26.50 -0.94
C VAL A 1031 -29.30 -25.36 0.08
N GLY A 1032 -30.46 -24.72 0.26
CA GLY A 1032 -30.77 -23.88 1.41
C GLY A 1032 -31.67 -24.63 2.40
N ILE A 1033 -31.37 -24.52 3.70
CA ILE A 1033 -32.14 -25.12 4.78
C ILE A 1033 -32.62 -23.99 5.70
N LEU A 1034 -33.92 -23.80 5.79
CA LEU A 1034 -34.50 -22.73 6.62
C LEU A 1034 -34.77 -23.17 8.06
N GLY A 1035 -34.96 -24.47 8.30
CA GLY A 1035 -35.22 -25.05 9.62
C GLY A 1035 -35.71 -26.49 9.52
N ALA A 1036 -35.95 -27.13 10.67
CA ALA A 1036 -36.48 -28.49 10.74
C ALA A 1036 -37.55 -28.61 11.84
N VAL A 1037 -38.62 -29.36 11.58
CA VAL A 1037 -39.67 -29.74 12.53
C VAL A 1037 -39.55 -31.23 12.78
N LEU A 1038 -39.44 -31.66 14.04
CA LEU A 1038 -39.30 -33.04 14.44
C LEU A 1038 -40.50 -33.46 15.29
N ASN A 1039 -41.12 -34.58 14.97
CA ASN A 1039 -42.29 -35.13 15.66
C ASN A 1039 -41.89 -36.42 16.38
N PHE A 1040 -42.19 -36.47 17.67
CA PHE A 1040 -41.86 -37.57 18.58
C PHE A 1040 -43.12 -38.30 18.99
N ASP A 1041 -43.02 -39.62 19.16
CA ASP A 1041 -43.98 -40.33 19.99
C ASP A 1041 -43.24 -40.89 21.20
N MET A 1042 -43.59 -40.35 22.36
CA MET A 1042 -43.12 -40.90 23.62
C MET A 1042 -44.03 -42.08 23.93
N GLY A 1043 -43.52 -43.29 23.71
CA GLY A 1043 -44.19 -44.48 24.23
C GLY A 1043 -44.35 -44.31 25.74
N GLY A 1044 -45.60 -44.31 26.21
CA GLY A 1044 -45.86 -44.71 27.59
C GLY A 1044 -45.27 -46.11 27.77
N GLY A 1045 -44.57 -46.32 28.88
CA GLY A 1045 -43.93 -47.59 29.20
C GLY A 1045 -44.85 -48.80 29.05
#